data_AF-A0A0K1QCU6-F1
#
_entry.id   AF-A0A0K1QCU6-F1
#
_cell.length_a   1.000
_cell.length_b   1.000
_cell.length_c   1.000
_cell.angle_alpha   90.00
_cell.angle_beta   90.00
_cell.angle_gamma   90.00
#
_symmetry.space_group_name_H-M   'P 1'
#
loop_
_entity.id
_entity.type
_entity.pdbx_description
1 polymer ?
#
loop_
_entity_poly.entity_id
_entity_poly.type
_entity_poly.pdbx_seq_one_letter_code
_entity_poly.pdbx_strand_id
1 'polypeptide(L)'
;MIRRFSWARAKSRALAGALVLAGTTSLTTACLRRDVVSMEPTTKTSFTTQVPQPAVDKVDLIVMVDNSASMADKQRILADALPDLLNGLVRPKCVDKKTRARTDVDADPLKPEGQQCPAGTEPAFPPITDMHIGVLSSSLGGMGTENCKPGAKGHPDDHGHLLARGANGPDVAQAGDLHFLAWYPDVPENQDKTRHPDPPVPKTTSLDALGTAFRDLIVGVGQDGCGLEAQLESVYHFLVQPDPWTTVTVDPTTLRASYGTDIDQELLRQRAAFLRPDSLVAVIVLSDEDDSTVDPLSFGASGWYFEQDRPMSRGTSACATDAASPACRSCHCEPADSATCVQVQKDPECAKGEYSEKEDPLNVRFARMKQRFGVDPQYPIARYVDAFTKSRVPRRDAEHVNGSYAVGRGECTNPLFAARLPVPGEDFCKLPLGPRTKDLVYFAVIGGVPNGLLGGDKLDWTPILGRDPFQWDETGIDPHMIPSTTPRPGLPGPGSADDADPVNGREWTTAGGDLQFACTFPLYERTADGGVQPVERACDGKESCDCDGTKDVPLCSPTNRKVQVRGKAYPTRRELMVARELKDQAVVASLCPEQLTEPNKENYGYRPAARSIVNRLERSLLGSCLPRPLVNDGDGTPCLTLAVLPNEGPDTDCQRLYELGNPPADLLDRLRKNLVAEEGEAAGRLPICLIPEVIPPEGETCRDEATKMGFCYSHDQDGFGCADALVFTKPTRRLGGARFLLQCIQVGDSR
;
A
#
# COMPACT_ATOMS: atom_id res chain seq x y z
N MET A 1 -44.09 4.78 29.06
CA MET A 1 -44.35 5.96 29.92
C MET A 1 -43.54 7.11 29.36
N ILE A 2 -44.25 8.07 28.77
CA ILE A 2 -43.77 9.14 27.89
C ILE A 2 -44.14 10.47 28.56
N ARG A 3 -43.21 11.43 28.66
CA ARG A 3 -43.52 12.85 28.87
C ARG A 3 -42.58 13.66 27.98
N ARG A 4 -43.04 14.11 26.79
CA ARG A 4 -43.83 15.33 26.48
C ARG A 4 -42.93 16.58 26.47
N PHE A 5 -42.55 17.07 25.29
CA PHE A 5 -43.27 17.96 24.35
C PHE A 5 -43.10 19.46 24.66
N SER A 6 -42.62 20.14 23.61
CA SER A 6 -42.42 21.56 23.30
C SER A 6 -43.56 22.55 23.63
N TRP A 7 -43.22 23.85 23.66
CA TRP A 7 -43.78 25.01 22.88
C TRP A 7 -43.20 26.32 23.47
N ALA A 8 -42.51 27.17 22.71
CA ALA A 8 -43.00 28.24 21.82
C ALA A 8 -43.63 29.48 22.51
N ARG A 9 -43.04 30.64 22.14
CA ARG A 9 -43.23 32.07 22.47
C ARG A 9 -44.69 32.59 22.60
N ALA A 10 -44.88 33.67 23.38
CA ALA A 10 -45.53 34.92 22.92
C ALA A 10 -45.46 36.13 23.90
N LYS A 11 -44.91 37.23 23.38
CA LYS A 11 -45.15 38.69 23.52
C LYS A 11 -46.11 39.25 24.60
N SER A 12 -45.81 40.45 25.14
CA SER A 12 -46.50 41.73 24.77
C SER A 12 -46.33 42.93 25.74
N ARG A 13 -46.18 44.13 25.15
CA ARG A 13 -46.63 45.50 25.57
C ARG A 13 -45.87 46.22 26.71
N ALA A 14 -45.84 47.55 26.85
CA ALA A 14 -46.03 48.80 26.06
C ALA A 14 -46.03 49.97 27.08
N LEU A 15 -45.84 51.22 26.62
CA LEU A 15 -46.05 52.57 27.23
C LEU A 15 -44.74 53.39 27.28
N ALA A 16 -44.55 54.52 26.57
CA ALA A 16 -45.30 55.79 26.46
C ALA A 16 -45.19 56.71 27.69
N GLY A 17 -44.53 57.87 27.54
CA GLY A 17 -44.57 58.97 28.51
C GLY A 17 -43.40 59.97 28.37
N ALA A 18 -43.68 61.16 27.84
CA ALA A 18 -42.77 62.29 27.73
C ALA A 18 -42.74 63.13 29.02
N LEU A 19 -41.60 63.74 29.38
CA LEU A 19 -41.58 65.04 30.07
C LEU A 19 -40.24 65.76 29.90
N VAL A 20 -40.34 67.07 29.63
CA VAL A 20 -39.27 68.06 29.41
C VAL A 20 -38.80 68.64 30.74
N LEU A 21 -37.49 68.83 30.93
CA LEU A 21 -36.94 69.93 31.75
C LEU A 21 -35.48 70.24 31.38
N ALA A 22 -35.23 71.54 31.23
CA ALA A 22 -33.99 72.16 30.79
C ALA A 22 -32.92 72.22 31.90
N GLY A 23 -31.65 72.16 31.48
CA GLY A 23 -30.50 72.44 32.34
C GLY A 23 -29.20 72.28 31.56
N THR A 24 -28.62 73.38 31.10
CA THR A 24 -27.30 73.46 30.46
C THR A 24 -26.18 73.42 31.49
N THR A 25 -25.32 72.41 31.43
CA THR A 25 -23.92 72.48 31.87
C THR A 25 -23.06 71.56 30.99
N SER A 26 -22.04 72.15 30.37
CA SER A 26 -21.08 71.51 29.49
C SER A 26 -20.12 70.61 30.29
N LEU A 27 -20.14 69.31 30.02
CA LEU A 27 -19.05 68.38 30.31
C LEU A 27 -18.84 67.50 29.08
N THR A 28 -17.63 67.57 28.53
CA THR A 28 -17.14 66.77 27.42
C THR A 28 -17.00 65.31 27.83
N THR A 29 -17.78 64.42 27.22
CA THR A 29 -17.41 63.01 27.05
C THR A 29 -17.76 62.56 25.63
N ALA A 30 -16.73 62.12 24.92
CA ALA A 30 -16.83 61.46 23.64
C ALA A 30 -17.67 60.18 23.77
N CYS A 31 -18.67 60.03 22.91
CA CYS A 31 -19.24 58.74 22.58
C CYS A 31 -19.20 58.60 21.06
N LEU A 32 -18.19 57.88 20.58
CA LEU A 32 -18.19 57.25 19.27
C LEU A 32 -19.46 56.39 19.17
N ARG A 33 -20.48 56.85 18.43
CA ARG A 33 -21.49 55.92 17.90
C ARG A 33 -20.80 55.12 16.81
N ARG A 34 -20.33 53.93 17.16
CA ARG A 34 -20.01 52.88 16.19
C ARG A 34 -21.31 52.18 15.89
N ASP A 35 -21.77 52.24 14.65
CA ASP A 35 -22.92 51.46 14.21
C ASP A 35 -22.60 49.98 14.43
N VAL A 36 -23.41 49.32 15.26
CA VAL A 36 -23.33 47.87 15.45
C VAL A 36 -24.05 47.25 14.26
N VAL A 37 -23.29 46.94 13.22
CA VAL A 37 -23.78 46.10 12.12
C VAL A 37 -24.02 44.71 12.69
N SER A 38 -25.23 44.19 12.49
CA SER A 38 -25.55 42.78 12.69
C SER A 38 -24.74 41.95 11.69
N MET A 39 -23.55 41.51 12.07
CA MET A 39 -22.89 40.40 11.38
C MET A 39 -23.55 39.11 11.86
N GLU A 40 -24.14 38.35 10.94
CA GLU A 40 -24.38 36.94 11.21
C GLU A 40 -23.01 36.29 11.46
N PRO A 41 -22.78 35.63 12.62
CA PRO A 41 -21.53 34.97 12.87
C PRO A 41 -21.44 33.75 11.95
N THR A 42 -20.80 33.91 10.79
CA THR A 42 -20.30 32.77 10.02
C THR A 42 -19.15 32.17 10.84
N THR A 43 -19.34 30.97 11.38
CA THR A 43 -18.25 30.25 12.05
C THR A 43 -17.17 29.94 11.02
N LYS A 44 -16.08 30.72 11.03
CA LYS A 44 -14.94 30.42 10.17
C LYS A 44 -14.16 29.26 10.78
N THR A 45 -14.21 28.08 10.18
CA THR A 45 -13.43 26.92 10.64
C THR A 45 -12.11 26.88 9.87
N SER A 46 -10.99 27.05 10.58
CA SER A 46 -9.67 26.87 9.99
C SER A 46 -9.23 25.42 10.10
N PHE A 47 -8.64 24.85 9.04
CA PHE A 47 -8.02 23.52 9.08
C PHE A 47 -6.61 23.57 8.50
N THR A 48 -5.76 22.66 8.96
CA THR A 48 -4.41 22.44 8.47
C THR A 48 -4.34 21.04 7.89
N THR A 49 -3.78 20.87 6.70
CA THR A 49 -3.52 19.56 6.11
C THR A 49 -2.12 19.52 5.54
N GLN A 50 -1.44 18.39 5.65
CA GLN A 50 -0.20 18.17 4.90
C GLN A 50 -0.56 17.98 3.42
N VAL A 51 0.28 18.51 2.55
CA VAL A 51 0.18 18.31 1.09
C VAL A 51 1.48 17.66 0.59
N PRO A 52 1.43 16.86 -0.49
CA PRO A 52 2.63 16.28 -1.05
C PRO A 52 3.63 17.35 -1.46
N GLN A 53 4.91 17.03 -1.31
CA GLN A 53 6.05 17.90 -1.62
C GLN A 53 6.08 18.34 -3.11
N PRO A 54 6.73 19.45 -3.45
CA PRO A 54 6.87 19.94 -4.82
C PRO A 54 7.65 18.95 -5.70
N ALA A 55 6.93 18.30 -6.63
CA ALA A 55 7.43 17.38 -7.67
C ALA A 55 8.31 16.24 -7.13
N VAL A 56 7.76 15.02 -7.13
CA VAL A 56 8.54 13.84 -6.77
C VAL A 56 9.45 13.43 -7.92
N ASP A 57 10.75 13.35 -7.64
CA ASP A 57 11.82 13.04 -8.60
C ASP A 57 12.61 11.78 -8.23
N LYS A 58 12.21 11.10 -7.16
CA LYS A 58 12.77 9.83 -6.68
C LYS A 58 11.68 8.78 -6.51
N VAL A 59 12.00 7.54 -6.85
CA VAL A 59 11.10 6.40 -6.70
C VAL A 59 11.81 5.25 -5.97
N ASP A 60 11.21 4.73 -4.91
CA ASP A 60 11.62 3.50 -4.26
C ASP A 60 10.57 2.41 -4.57
N LEU A 61 10.97 1.41 -5.35
CA LEU A 61 10.13 0.30 -5.79
C LEU A 61 10.47 -0.96 -5.00
N ILE A 62 9.48 -1.51 -4.29
CA ILE A 62 9.56 -2.85 -3.69
C ILE A 62 8.72 -3.80 -4.51
N VAL A 63 9.30 -4.93 -4.91
CA VAL A 63 8.54 -6.05 -5.46
C VAL A 63 8.60 -7.21 -4.48
N MET A 64 7.47 -7.53 -3.87
CA MET A 64 7.30 -8.76 -3.10
C MET A 64 6.82 -9.85 -4.06
N VAL A 65 7.56 -10.94 -4.12
CA VAL A 65 7.30 -12.07 -4.99
C VAL A 65 7.08 -13.30 -4.12
N ASP A 66 5.90 -13.86 -4.23
CA ASP A 66 5.58 -15.19 -3.71
C ASP A 66 6.58 -16.22 -4.28
N ASN A 67 7.20 -16.98 -3.39
CA ASN A 67 8.18 -18.01 -3.73
C ASN A 67 7.69 -19.43 -3.43
N SER A 68 6.37 -19.60 -3.36
CA SER A 68 5.69 -20.90 -3.31
C SER A 68 5.94 -21.74 -4.56
N ALA A 69 5.67 -23.05 -4.42
CA ALA A 69 5.74 -23.97 -5.55
C ALA A 69 4.77 -23.54 -6.66
N SER A 70 5.23 -23.56 -7.91
CA SER A 70 4.53 -23.12 -9.13
C SER A 70 4.66 -21.63 -9.49
N MET A 71 5.43 -20.84 -8.74
CA MET A 71 5.62 -19.42 -9.03
C MET A 71 6.55 -19.11 -10.22
N ALA A 72 7.38 -20.06 -10.65
CA ALA A 72 8.42 -19.83 -11.65
C ALA A 72 7.90 -19.26 -13.00
N ASP A 73 6.73 -19.72 -13.47
CA ASP A 73 6.15 -19.20 -14.72
C ASP A 73 5.67 -17.76 -14.59
N LYS A 74 5.05 -17.46 -13.45
CA LYS A 74 4.46 -16.14 -13.18
C LYS A 74 5.56 -15.11 -12.97
N GLN A 75 6.66 -15.49 -12.32
CA GLN A 75 7.87 -14.68 -12.22
C GLN A 75 8.47 -14.35 -13.59
N ARG A 76 8.51 -15.32 -14.52
CA ARG A 76 8.96 -15.08 -15.90
C ARG A 76 8.03 -14.14 -16.68
N ILE A 77 6.72 -14.30 -16.52
CA ILE A 77 5.74 -13.41 -17.15
C ILE A 77 5.87 -11.98 -16.61
N LEU A 78 6.13 -11.81 -15.31
CA LEU A 78 6.45 -10.50 -14.74
C LEU A 78 7.75 -9.96 -15.32
N ALA A 79 8.80 -10.78 -15.36
CA ALA A 79 10.10 -10.40 -15.94
C ALA A 79 9.99 -9.89 -17.38
N ASP A 80 9.09 -10.45 -18.19
CA ASP A 80 8.80 -9.99 -19.55
C ASP A 80 8.12 -8.60 -19.60
N ALA A 81 7.38 -8.22 -18.55
CA ALA A 81 6.68 -6.93 -18.44
C ALA A 81 7.50 -5.84 -17.74
N LEU A 82 8.61 -6.17 -17.08
CA LEU A 82 9.49 -5.20 -16.40
C LEU A 82 10.01 -4.09 -17.32
N PRO A 83 10.36 -4.34 -18.60
CA PRO A 83 10.76 -3.26 -19.51
C PRO A 83 9.67 -2.20 -19.68
N ASP A 84 8.40 -2.60 -19.74
CA ASP A 84 7.27 -1.67 -19.86
C ASP A 84 7.10 -0.85 -18.57
N LEU A 85 7.27 -1.48 -17.39
CA LEU A 85 7.25 -0.78 -16.10
C LEU A 85 8.39 0.24 -15.98
N LEU A 86 9.63 -0.18 -16.28
CA LEU A 86 10.81 0.68 -16.21
C LEU A 86 10.74 1.83 -17.21
N ASN A 87 10.42 1.55 -18.47
CA ASN A 87 10.30 2.59 -19.50
C ASN A 87 9.16 3.55 -19.19
N GLY A 88 8.03 3.06 -18.70
CA GLY A 88 6.91 3.92 -18.33
C GLY A 88 7.27 4.97 -17.27
N LEU A 89 8.19 4.65 -16.35
CA LEU A 89 8.67 5.58 -15.31
C LEU A 89 9.86 6.44 -15.74
N VAL A 90 10.84 5.84 -16.41
CA VAL A 90 12.11 6.51 -16.74
C VAL A 90 12.02 7.27 -18.07
N ARG A 91 11.12 6.86 -18.96
CA ARG A 91 10.93 7.45 -20.29
C ARG A 91 9.45 7.81 -20.50
N PRO A 92 8.93 8.80 -19.76
CA PRO A 92 7.55 9.23 -19.93
C PRO A 92 7.25 9.65 -21.37
N LYS A 93 6.02 9.42 -21.83
CA LYS A 93 5.58 9.89 -23.15
C LYS A 93 5.67 11.42 -23.23
N CYS A 94 6.07 11.94 -24.38
CA CYS A 94 5.99 13.36 -24.68
C CYS A 94 4.53 13.75 -24.92
N VAL A 95 4.15 14.93 -24.45
CA VAL A 95 2.83 15.54 -24.60
C VAL A 95 2.94 16.93 -25.19
N ASP A 96 1.91 17.38 -25.90
CA ASP A 96 1.84 18.75 -26.39
C ASP A 96 1.82 19.76 -25.24
N LYS A 97 2.59 20.86 -25.35
CA LYS A 97 2.75 21.83 -24.25
C LYS A 97 1.46 22.54 -23.85
N LYS A 98 0.50 22.71 -24.78
CA LYS A 98 -0.73 23.47 -24.53
C LYS A 98 -1.91 22.58 -24.20
N THR A 99 -2.09 21.53 -25.00
CA THR A 99 -3.24 20.63 -24.92
C THR A 99 -2.96 19.42 -24.03
N ARG A 100 -1.70 19.16 -23.68
CA ARG A 100 -1.25 17.98 -22.94
C ARG A 100 -1.63 16.65 -23.62
N ALA A 101 -1.99 16.69 -24.90
CA ALA A 101 -2.29 15.51 -25.69
C ALA A 101 -1.04 14.61 -25.82
N ARG A 102 -1.20 13.31 -25.56
CA ARG A 102 -0.12 12.33 -25.65
C ARG A 102 0.37 12.17 -27.09
N THR A 103 1.68 12.05 -27.25
CA THR A 103 2.33 11.67 -28.51
C THR A 103 2.90 10.26 -28.39
N ASP A 104 3.28 9.64 -29.51
CA ASP A 104 3.90 8.31 -29.52
C ASP A 104 5.40 8.31 -29.19
N VAL A 105 5.99 9.49 -28.97
CA VAL A 105 7.41 9.68 -28.69
C VAL A 105 7.66 9.61 -27.19
N ASP A 106 8.69 8.86 -26.78
CA ASP A 106 9.16 8.82 -25.40
C ASP A 106 10.21 9.91 -25.14
N ALA A 107 10.15 10.52 -23.96
CA ALA A 107 11.17 11.45 -23.50
C ALA A 107 12.50 10.71 -23.30
N ASP A 108 13.60 11.36 -23.70
CA ASP A 108 14.95 10.86 -23.47
C ASP A 108 15.51 11.43 -22.15
N PRO A 109 15.56 10.64 -21.06
CA PRO A 109 16.01 11.12 -19.76
C PRO A 109 17.50 11.48 -19.74
N LEU A 110 18.28 11.05 -20.72
CA LEU A 110 19.72 11.34 -20.79
C LEU A 110 20.03 12.71 -21.39
N LYS A 111 19.01 13.39 -21.96
CA LYS A 111 19.15 14.74 -22.51
C LYS A 111 18.85 15.80 -21.46
N PRO A 112 19.47 16.99 -21.59
CA PRO A 112 19.15 18.12 -20.71
C PRO A 112 17.66 18.47 -20.74
N GLU A 113 17.15 18.98 -19.62
CA GLU A 113 15.79 19.50 -19.50
C GLU A 113 15.44 20.45 -20.68
N GLY A 114 14.23 20.30 -21.22
CA GLY A 114 13.76 21.06 -22.38
C GLY A 114 14.23 20.52 -23.75
N GLN A 115 15.14 19.54 -23.78
CA GLN A 115 15.58 18.83 -25.00
C GLN A 115 15.20 17.34 -25.01
N GLN A 116 14.50 16.88 -23.97
CA GLN A 116 14.08 15.50 -23.78
C GLN A 116 12.99 15.07 -24.77
N CYS A 117 12.20 16.04 -25.25
CA CYS A 117 11.11 15.85 -26.21
C CYS A 117 11.29 16.75 -27.45
N PRO A 118 10.65 16.41 -28.59
CA PRO A 118 10.61 17.26 -29.78
C PRO A 118 10.08 18.68 -29.51
N ALA A 119 10.48 19.64 -30.33
CA ALA A 119 10.01 21.03 -30.21
C ALA A 119 8.49 21.12 -30.25
N GLY A 120 7.90 21.91 -29.35
CA GLY A 120 6.44 22.04 -29.18
C GLY A 120 5.83 21.03 -28.21
N THR A 121 6.59 20.02 -27.77
CA THR A 121 6.18 19.01 -26.79
C THR A 121 7.07 19.05 -25.55
N GLU A 122 6.65 18.37 -24.50
CA GLU A 122 7.39 18.20 -23.25
C GLU A 122 7.07 16.85 -22.62
N PRO A 123 7.89 16.33 -21.68
CA PRO A 123 7.56 15.09 -20.98
C PRO A 123 6.20 15.18 -20.27
N ALA A 124 5.45 14.07 -20.25
CA ALA A 124 4.23 13.96 -19.46
C ALA A 124 4.51 14.33 -17.99
N PHE A 125 5.60 13.81 -17.42
CA PHE A 125 6.12 14.20 -16.12
C PHE A 125 7.65 14.23 -16.18
N PRO A 126 8.35 14.87 -15.21
CA PRO A 126 9.81 14.85 -15.18
C PRO A 126 10.34 13.40 -15.19
N PRO A 127 11.18 13.01 -16.16
CA PRO A 127 11.71 11.65 -16.20
C PRO A 127 12.41 11.27 -14.89
N ILE A 128 12.17 10.05 -14.39
CA ILE A 128 12.80 9.60 -13.14
C ILE A 128 14.25 9.19 -13.41
N THR A 129 15.18 9.90 -12.78
CA THR A 129 16.63 9.66 -12.89
C THR A 129 17.24 9.12 -11.60
N ASP A 130 16.42 8.85 -10.59
CA ASP A 130 16.90 8.40 -9.28
C ASP A 130 15.94 7.38 -8.65
N MET A 131 16.17 6.10 -8.90
CA MET A 131 15.25 5.02 -8.49
C MET A 131 15.97 3.87 -7.81
N HIS A 132 15.43 3.42 -6.67
CA HIS A 132 15.85 2.21 -5.99
C HIS A 132 14.85 1.08 -6.25
N ILE A 133 15.32 -0.14 -6.49
CA ILE A 133 14.49 -1.32 -6.73
C ILE A 133 14.94 -2.44 -5.80
N GLY A 134 14.09 -2.83 -4.86
CA GLY A 134 14.30 -3.93 -3.93
C GLY A 134 13.31 -5.07 -4.18
N VAL A 135 13.73 -6.30 -3.91
CA VAL A 135 12.91 -7.51 -4.06
C VAL A 135 12.84 -8.26 -2.73
N LEU A 136 11.64 -8.68 -2.35
CA LEU A 136 11.33 -9.49 -1.16
C LEU A 136 10.67 -10.81 -1.58
N SER A 137 10.73 -11.83 -0.73
CA SER A 137 9.93 -13.06 -0.88
C SER A 137 8.79 -13.14 0.13
N SER A 138 7.87 -14.10 -0.05
CA SER A 138 6.84 -14.47 0.92
C SER A 138 7.36 -15.31 2.09
N SER A 139 8.66 -15.61 2.16
CA SER A 139 9.23 -16.53 3.17
C SER A 139 9.75 -15.81 4.43
N LEU A 140 8.98 -15.90 5.53
CA LEU A 140 9.35 -15.40 6.86
C LEU A 140 9.56 -16.51 7.92
N GLY A 141 9.70 -17.76 7.47
CA GLY A 141 9.78 -18.93 8.36
C GLY A 141 8.44 -19.27 9.02
N GLY A 142 8.44 -20.30 9.87
CA GLY A 142 7.21 -20.85 10.46
C GLY A 142 6.75 -20.22 11.78
N MET A 143 7.03 -18.93 12.00
CA MET A 143 6.50 -18.11 13.12
C MET A 143 6.44 -18.79 14.50
N GLY A 144 7.49 -19.54 14.86
CA GLY A 144 7.61 -20.27 16.15
C GLY A 144 7.36 -21.77 16.06
N THR A 145 7.14 -22.31 14.86
CA THR A 145 7.01 -23.74 14.57
C THR A 145 8.30 -24.32 13.96
N GLU A 146 8.37 -25.65 13.87
CA GLU A 146 9.43 -26.35 13.12
C GLU A 146 9.13 -26.44 11.62
N ASN A 147 7.94 -26.01 11.18
CA ASN A 147 7.63 -25.86 9.76
C ASN A 147 8.44 -24.67 9.21
N CYS A 148 8.86 -24.77 7.96
CA CYS A 148 9.68 -23.73 7.32
C CYS A 148 10.91 -23.32 8.16
N LYS A 149 11.59 -24.31 8.76
CA LYS A 149 12.74 -24.06 9.62
C LYS A 149 13.88 -23.37 8.84
N PRO A 150 14.48 -22.32 9.41
CA PRO A 150 15.68 -21.70 8.83
C PRO A 150 16.79 -22.72 8.58
N GLY A 151 17.40 -22.68 7.39
CA GLY A 151 18.47 -23.60 6.98
C GLY A 151 18.00 -24.97 6.48
N ALA A 152 16.69 -25.22 6.37
CA ALA A 152 16.20 -26.32 5.56
C ALA A 152 16.52 -26.08 4.06
N LYS A 153 16.42 -27.12 3.23
CA LYS A 153 16.64 -26.97 1.78
C LYS A 153 15.63 -25.98 1.20
N GLY A 154 16.09 -25.18 0.23
CA GLY A 154 15.30 -24.10 -0.36
C GLY A 154 15.49 -22.78 0.38
N HIS A 155 14.45 -21.95 0.37
CA HIS A 155 14.45 -20.59 0.93
C HIS A 155 13.27 -20.38 1.89
N PRO A 156 13.17 -21.19 2.97
CA PRO A 156 12.00 -21.18 3.85
C PRO A 156 11.91 -19.95 4.78
N ASP A 157 12.99 -19.19 4.93
CA ASP A 157 13.04 -17.96 5.71
C ASP A 157 14.09 -17.04 5.11
N ASP A 158 13.65 -15.97 4.46
CA ASP A 158 14.49 -14.89 3.94
C ASP A 158 14.48 -13.67 4.89
N HIS A 159 13.92 -13.80 6.10
CA HIS A 159 13.90 -12.80 7.17
C HIS A 159 13.28 -11.43 6.79
N GLY A 160 12.54 -11.35 5.68
CA GLY A 160 12.07 -10.08 5.13
C GLY A 160 13.20 -9.15 4.69
N HIS A 161 14.39 -9.70 4.43
CA HIS A 161 15.54 -8.97 3.88
C HIS A 161 15.38 -8.80 2.37
N LEU A 162 15.98 -7.73 1.85
CA LEU A 162 16.11 -7.57 0.41
C LEU A 162 16.96 -8.71 -0.18
N LEU A 163 16.52 -9.22 -1.33
CA LEU A 163 17.16 -10.34 -2.01
C LEU A 163 18.11 -9.86 -3.10
N ALA A 164 19.32 -10.44 -3.12
CA ALA A 164 20.28 -10.28 -4.22
C ALA A 164 20.36 -11.51 -5.13
N ARG A 165 19.68 -12.62 -4.78
CA ARG A 165 19.77 -13.90 -5.48
C ARG A 165 19.40 -13.74 -6.95
N GLY A 166 20.26 -14.21 -7.85
CA GLY A 166 20.01 -14.22 -9.29
C GLY A 166 19.41 -15.53 -9.79
N ALA A 167 18.79 -15.48 -10.98
CA ALA A 167 18.11 -16.60 -11.63
C ALA A 167 18.93 -17.90 -11.79
N ASN A 168 20.27 -17.82 -11.76
CA ASN A 168 21.17 -18.95 -11.95
C ASN A 168 21.92 -19.39 -10.66
N GLY A 169 21.56 -18.82 -9.51
CA GLY A 169 22.17 -19.12 -8.21
C GLY A 169 23.06 -18.00 -7.65
N PRO A 170 24.06 -17.48 -8.39
CA PRO A 170 24.86 -16.35 -7.92
C PRO A 170 24.04 -15.08 -7.71
N ASP A 171 24.49 -14.24 -6.78
CA ASP A 171 23.90 -12.92 -6.56
C ASP A 171 24.10 -11.99 -7.76
N VAL A 172 23.10 -11.14 -7.99
CA VAL A 172 23.14 -10.08 -9.00
C VAL A 172 24.09 -8.99 -8.53
N ALA A 173 25.26 -8.89 -9.17
CA ALA A 173 26.33 -8.00 -8.74
C ALA A 173 25.92 -6.52 -8.61
N GLN A 174 24.96 -6.06 -9.42
CA GLN A 174 24.41 -4.71 -9.38
C GLN A 174 23.65 -4.40 -8.09
N ALA A 175 23.17 -5.43 -7.37
CA ALA A 175 22.46 -5.26 -6.11
C ALA A 175 23.41 -4.90 -4.95
N GLY A 176 24.72 -5.18 -5.11
CA GLY A 176 25.75 -4.95 -4.10
C GLY A 176 25.46 -5.63 -2.76
N ASP A 177 26.18 -5.23 -1.71
CA ASP A 177 26.04 -5.81 -0.36
C ASP A 177 24.76 -5.37 0.38
N LEU A 178 23.95 -4.48 -0.20
CA LEU A 178 22.68 -4.00 0.35
C LEU A 178 21.45 -4.56 -0.37
N HIS A 179 21.68 -5.39 -1.39
CA HIS A 179 20.67 -6.19 -2.09
C HIS A 179 19.56 -5.39 -2.79
N PHE A 180 19.88 -4.22 -3.37
CA PHE A 180 18.94 -3.49 -4.22
C PHE A 180 19.62 -2.83 -5.42
N LEU A 181 18.87 -2.64 -6.50
CA LEU A 181 19.35 -1.99 -7.71
C LEU A 181 19.15 -0.48 -7.62
N ALA A 182 20.11 0.30 -8.14
CA ALA A 182 19.98 1.74 -8.27
C ALA A 182 20.07 2.19 -9.74
N TRP A 183 18.97 2.72 -10.27
CA TRP A 183 18.97 3.49 -11.52
C TRP A 183 19.44 4.91 -11.23
N TYR A 184 20.61 5.26 -11.77
CA TYR A 184 21.26 6.53 -11.48
C TYR A 184 22.18 6.93 -12.66
N PRO A 185 21.62 7.45 -13.77
CA PRO A 185 22.38 7.87 -14.94
C PRO A 185 23.21 9.13 -14.67
N ASP A 186 24.25 9.34 -15.47
CA ASP A 186 25.12 10.51 -15.38
C ASP A 186 24.50 11.70 -16.14
N VAL A 187 23.51 12.36 -15.52
CA VAL A 187 22.74 13.50 -16.06
C VAL A 187 22.87 14.74 -15.17
N PRO A 188 22.60 15.97 -15.68
CA PRO A 188 22.70 17.20 -14.89
C PRO A 188 21.91 17.18 -13.58
N GLU A 189 20.73 16.56 -13.57
CA GLU A 189 19.87 16.45 -12.38
C GLU A 189 20.58 15.71 -11.25
N ASN A 190 21.30 14.63 -11.58
CA ASN A 190 22.04 13.79 -10.63
C ASN A 190 23.40 14.41 -10.20
N GLN A 191 23.77 15.59 -10.72
CA GLN A 191 24.94 16.33 -10.24
C GLN A 191 24.64 17.10 -8.94
N ASP A 192 23.37 17.41 -8.67
CA ASP A 192 22.94 17.96 -7.38
C ASP A 192 22.94 16.87 -6.32
N LYS A 193 24.09 16.66 -5.67
CA LYS A 193 24.26 15.61 -4.65
C LYS A 193 23.53 15.88 -3.34
N THR A 194 23.02 17.10 -3.14
CA THR A 194 22.16 17.39 -1.98
C THR A 194 20.76 16.84 -2.22
N ARG A 195 20.22 17.03 -3.43
CA ARG A 195 18.92 16.49 -3.81
C ARG A 195 18.99 15.03 -4.20
N HIS A 196 20.01 14.60 -4.95
CA HIS A 196 20.22 13.21 -5.39
C HIS A 196 21.56 12.69 -4.87
N PRO A 197 21.65 12.24 -3.61
CA PRO A 197 22.85 11.58 -3.09
C PRO A 197 23.26 10.39 -3.96
N ASP A 198 24.55 10.08 -4.01
CA ASP A 198 25.02 8.87 -4.69
C ASP A 198 24.43 7.62 -4.00
N PRO A 199 23.93 6.63 -4.76
CA PRO A 199 23.37 5.43 -4.17
C PRO A 199 24.47 4.64 -3.44
N PRO A 200 24.16 3.98 -2.31
CA PRO A 200 25.13 3.19 -1.54
C PRO A 200 25.41 1.80 -2.15
N VAL A 201 24.89 1.53 -3.35
CA VAL A 201 25.05 0.31 -4.15
C VAL A 201 25.63 0.67 -5.53
N PRO A 202 26.10 -0.32 -6.32
CA PRO A 202 26.57 -0.05 -7.68
C PRO A 202 25.53 0.70 -8.53
N LYS A 203 25.90 1.89 -9.02
CA LYS A 203 25.04 2.68 -9.89
C LYS A 203 24.87 2.00 -11.25
N THR A 204 23.63 1.93 -11.73
CA THR A 204 23.31 1.46 -13.07
C THR A 204 22.92 2.64 -13.96
N THR A 205 23.68 2.83 -15.05
CA THR A 205 23.49 3.94 -16.01
C THR A 205 22.92 3.49 -17.36
N SER A 206 22.77 2.18 -17.56
CA SER A 206 22.17 1.57 -18.76
C SER A 206 20.83 0.92 -18.40
N LEU A 207 19.77 1.28 -19.11
CA LEU A 207 18.44 0.68 -18.91
C LEU A 207 18.41 -0.80 -19.26
N ASP A 208 19.19 -1.23 -20.25
CA ASP A 208 19.27 -2.65 -20.62
C ASP A 208 19.94 -3.46 -19.49
N ALA A 209 20.99 -2.89 -18.88
CA ALA A 209 21.66 -3.51 -17.74
C ALA A 209 20.75 -3.55 -16.50
N LEU A 210 20.00 -2.48 -16.24
CA LEU A 210 19.01 -2.42 -15.16
C LEU A 210 17.90 -3.45 -15.38
N GLY A 211 17.34 -3.52 -16.58
CA GLY A 211 16.28 -4.46 -16.93
C GLY A 211 16.75 -5.92 -16.81
N THR A 212 17.98 -6.21 -17.22
CA THR A 212 18.58 -7.55 -17.06
C THR A 212 18.74 -7.90 -15.58
N ALA A 213 19.36 -7.02 -14.80
CA ALA A 213 19.56 -7.23 -13.36
C ALA A 213 18.22 -7.40 -12.61
N PHE A 214 17.21 -6.60 -12.96
CA PHE A 214 15.89 -6.68 -12.33
C PHE A 214 15.16 -7.99 -12.68
N ARG A 215 15.20 -8.40 -13.95
CA ARG A 215 14.70 -9.72 -14.38
C ARG A 215 15.38 -10.86 -13.62
N ASP A 216 16.70 -10.79 -13.47
CA ASP A 216 17.47 -11.83 -12.79
C ASP A 216 17.14 -11.90 -11.29
N LEU A 217 16.85 -10.77 -10.64
CA LEU A 217 16.35 -10.76 -9.26
C LEU A 217 14.95 -11.37 -9.15
N ILE A 218 14.00 -10.98 -10.01
CA ILE A 218 12.62 -11.50 -9.95
C ILE A 218 12.57 -13.02 -10.16
N VAL A 219 13.33 -13.54 -11.13
CA VAL A 219 13.41 -14.99 -11.35
C VAL A 219 14.27 -15.68 -10.29
N GLY A 220 15.24 -14.96 -9.72
CA GLY A 220 16.11 -15.44 -8.65
C GLY A 220 15.43 -15.60 -7.30
N VAL A 221 14.22 -15.06 -7.11
CA VAL A 221 13.40 -15.34 -5.92
C VAL A 221 13.16 -16.84 -5.75
N GLY A 222 12.96 -17.56 -6.86
CA GLY A 222 12.75 -19.01 -6.83
C GLY A 222 11.32 -19.42 -6.48
N GLN A 223 11.10 -20.72 -6.30
CA GLN A 223 9.77 -21.31 -6.04
C GLN A 223 9.86 -22.45 -4.99
N ASP A 224 10.92 -22.42 -4.19
CA ASP A 224 11.26 -23.36 -3.14
C ASP A 224 11.25 -22.67 -1.76
N GLY A 225 10.33 -21.73 -1.62
CA GLY A 225 10.03 -21.01 -0.38
C GLY A 225 9.29 -21.82 0.65
N CYS A 226 8.91 -21.14 1.73
CA CYS A 226 8.02 -21.68 2.74
C CYS A 226 6.59 -21.78 2.20
N GLY A 227 5.91 -22.92 2.38
CA GLY A 227 4.48 -23.05 2.07
C GLY A 227 3.53 -22.37 3.07
N LEU A 228 4.04 -21.42 3.86
CA LEU A 228 3.26 -20.50 4.69
C LEU A 228 3.53 -19.11 4.15
N GLU A 229 2.65 -18.68 3.25
CA GLU A 229 2.88 -17.48 2.46
C GLU A 229 2.69 -16.21 3.31
N ALA A 230 3.73 -15.38 3.41
CA ALA A 230 3.74 -14.18 4.25
C ALA A 230 3.90 -12.87 3.45
N GLN A 231 3.22 -12.76 2.32
CA GLN A 231 3.26 -11.64 1.37
C GLN A 231 3.12 -10.28 2.06
N LEU A 232 2.06 -10.12 2.88
CA LEU A 232 1.76 -8.84 3.50
C LEU A 232 2.68 -8.57 4.69
N GLU A 233 3.03 -9.61 5.45
CA GLU A 233 3.91 -9.46 6.60
C GLU A 233 5.36 -9.22 6.20
N SER A 234 5.89 -9.81 5.12
CA SER A 234 7.24 -9.50 4.59
C SER A 234 7.37 -8.03 4.25
N VAL A 235 6.36 -7.46 3.58
CA VAL A 235 6.33 -6.03 3.24
C VAL A 235 6.24 -5.18 4.51
N TYR A 236 5.39 -5.54 5.47
CA TYR A 236 5.26 -4.82 6.74
C TYR A 236 6.56 -4.87 7.55
N HIS A 237 7.17 -6.05 7.65
CA HIS A 237 8.39 -6.31 8.41
C HIS A 237 9.55 -5.45 7.88
N PHE A 238 9.74 -5.43 6.55
CA PHE A 238 10.74 -4.57 5.93
C PHE A 238 10.36 -3.09 6.04
N LEU A 239 9.23 -2.64 5.48
CA LEU A 239 8.98 -1.21 5.29
C LEU A 239 8.50 -0.46 6.54
N VAL A 240 7.81 -1.14 7.47
CA VAL A 240 6.95 -0.46 8.45
C VAL A 240 7.26 -0.81 9.90
N GLN A 241 7.69 -2.03 10.20
CA GLN A 241 7.94 -2.40 11.60
C GLN A 241 9.11 -1.58 12.18
N PRO A 242 8.89 -0.73 13.21
CA PRO A 242 9.97 0.10 13.74
C PRO A 242 11.09 -0.74 14.35
N ASP A 243 10.71 -1.78 15.09
CA ASP A 243 11.58 -2.69 15.84
C ASP A 243 11.51 -4.13 15.29
N PRO A 244 12.04 -4.40 14.08
CA PRO A 244 11.92 -5.70 13.42
C PRO A 244 12.55 -6.80 14.27
N TRP A 245 11.80 -7.87 14.48
CA TRP A 245 12.25 -9.06 15.20
C TRP A 245 13.11 -9.97 14.31
N THR A 246 14.00 -10.76 14.91
CA THR A 246 14.84 -11.72 14.16
C THR A 246 14.24 -13.12 14.11
N THR A 247 13.51 -13.51 15.16
CA THR A 247 12.86 -14.82 15.24
C THR A 247 11.67 -14.78 16.18
N VAL A 248 10.67 -15.62 15.90
CA VAL A 248 9.58 -15.91 16.83
C VAL A 248 9.95 -17.16 17.62
N THR A 249 9.94 -17.06 18.95
CA THR A 249 10.25 -18.16 19.88
C THR A 249 9.00 -18.58 20.63
N VAL A 250 8.91 -19.86 21.00
CA VAL A 250 7.83 -20.40 21.83
C VAL A 250 8.42 -20.94 23.12
N ASP A 251 7.90 -20.48 24.26
CA ASP A 251 8.29 -21.04 25.56
C ASP A 251 7.73 -22.47 25.69
N PRO A 252 8.57 -23.49 25.92
CA PRO A 252 8.14 -24.90 25.87
C PRO A 252 7.27 -25.31 27.06
N THR A 253 7.19 -24.50 28.12
CA THR A 253 6.40 -24.80 29.32
C THR A 253 5.01 -24.17 29.25
N THR A 254 4.95 -22.92 28.81
CA THR A 254 3.72 -22.13 28.74
C THR A 254 3.06 -22.19 27.36
N LEU A 255 3.79 -22.67 26.34
CA LEU A 255 3.40 -22.72 24.93
C LEU A 255 3.01 -21.34 24.39
N ARG A 256 3.65 -20.28 24.89
CA ARG A 256 3.41 -18.90 24.50
C ARG A 256 4.51 -18.40 23.57
N ALA A 257 4.12 -17.84 22.44
CA ALA A 257 5.01 -17.21 21.48
C ALA A 257 5.52 -15.84 21.96
N SER A 258 6.69 -15.44 21.47
CA SER A 258 7.28 -14.13 21.69
C SER A 258 8.21 -13.79 20.53
N TYR A 259 8.21 -12.53 20.11
CA TYR A 259 9.15 -12.00 19.12
C TYR A 259 10.59 -11.83 19.65
N GLY A 260 10.86 -12.23 20.90
CA GLY A 260 12.14 -11.99 21.56
C GLY A 260 12.43 -10.50 21.80
N THR A 261 13.66 -10.21 22.23
CA THR A 261 14.15 -8.83 22.47
C THR A 261 15.10 -8.34 21.40
N ASP A 262 15.60 -9.25 20.55
CA ASP A 262 16.59 -8.92 19.54
C ASP A 262 15.94 -8.12 18.41
N ILE A 263 16.75 -7.24 17.82
CA ILE A 263 16.36 -6.36 16.72
C ILE A 263 17.17 -6.76 15.50
N ASP A 264 16.53 -6.96 14.37
CA ASP A 264 17.19 -7.30 13.12
C ASP A 264 18.00 -6.11 12.59
N GLN A 265 19.31 -6.14 12.84
CA GLN A 265 20.21 -5.06 12.44
C GLN A 265 20.46 -5.03 10.93
N GLU A 266 20.37 -6.17 10.25
CA GLU A 266 20.62 -6.25 8.83
C GLU A 266 19.45 -5.68 8.05
N LEU A 267 18.22 -6.02 8.44
CA LEU A 267 17.01 -5.41 7.90
C LEU A 267 17.04 -3.89 8.09
N LEU A 268 17.37 -3.41 9.29
CA LEU A 268 17.49 -1.97 9.55
C LEU A 268 18.55 -1.30 8.68
N ARG A 269 19.71 -1.95 8.49
CA ARG A 269 20.79 -1.46 7.64
C ARG A 269 20.35 -1.34 6.17
N GLN A 270 19.72 -2.39 5.63
CA GLN A 270 19.20 -2.40 4.26
C GLN A 270 18.11 -1.34 4.08
N ARG A 271 17.15 -1.28 4.99
CA ARG A 271 16.05 -0.31 4.97
C ARG A 271 16.53 1.13 5.00
N ALA A 272 17.47 1.45 5.89
CA ALA A 272 18.01 2.81 6.01
C ALA A 272 18.75 3.25 4.74
N ALA A 273 19.36 2.32 4.01
CA ALA A 273 20.04 2.60 2.75
C ALA A 273 19.08 2.66 1.54
N PHE A 274 18.04 1.83 1.56
CA PHE A 274 17.07 1.72 0.47
C PHE A 274 16.01 2.84 0.50
N LEU A 275 15.35 3.05 1.63
CA LEU A 275 14.14 3.88 1.71
C LEU A 275 14.49 5.34 1.98
N ARG A 276 14.19 6.22 1.01
CA ARG A 276 14.56 7.64 1.06
C ARG A 276 13.38 8.49 1.51
N PRO A 277 13.48 9.37 2.51
CA PRO A 277 12.33 10.09 3.08
C PRO A 277 11.47 10.92 2.11
N ASP A 278 12.05 11.34 0.97
CA ASP A 278 11.45 12.21 -0.03
C ASP A 278 11.16 11.51 -1.37
N SER A 279 11.16 10.18 -1.40
CA SER A 279 10.75 9.41 -2.59
C SER A 279 9.26 9.06 -2.59
N LEU A 280 8.71 8.81 -3.77
CA LEU A 280 7.50 8.01 -3.91
C LEU A 280 7.85 6.55 -3.64
N VAL A 281 7.00 5.84 -2.90
CA VAL A 281 7.13 4.40 -2.67
C VAL A 281 6.06 3.66 -3.43
N ALA A 282 6.45 2.66 -4.21
CA ALA A 282 5.54 1.73 -4.85
C ALA A 282 5.86 0.31 -4.38
N VAL A 283 4.85 -0.41 -3.90
CA VAL A 283 4.92 -1.82 -3.56
C VAL A 283 4.16 -2.60 -4.61
N ILE A 284 4.79 -3.60 -5.22
CA ILE A 284 4.14 -4.53 -6.14
C ILE A 284 4.19 -5.92 -5.50
N VAL A 285 3.02 -6.52 -5.30
CA VAL A 285 2.85 -7.88 -4.80
C VAL A 285 2.51 -8.78 -5.98
N LEU A 286 3.33 -9.80 -6.23
CA LEU A 286 3.04 -10.88 -7.17
C LEU A 286 2.83 -12.17 -6.38
N SER A 287 1.60 -12.70 -6.39
CA SER A 287 1.30 -13.95 -5.68
C SER A 287 0.13 -14.69 -6.31
N ASP A 288 0.20 -16.01 -6.33
CA ASP A 288 -0.90 -16.85 -6.79
C ASP A 288 -1.71 -17.48 -5.66
N GLU A 289 -1.40 -17.18 -4.40
CA GLU A 289 -2.08 -17.70 -3.21
C GLU A 289 -2.37 -16.60 -2.19
N ASP A 290 -3.27 -16.88 -1.25
CA ASP A 290 -3.68 -15.92 -0.23
C ASP A 290 -2.64 -15.83 0.90
N ASP A 291 -2.39 -14.62 1.42
CA ASP A 291 -1.55 -14.41 2.61
C ASP A 291 -1.99 -15.31 3.77
N SER A 292 -1.09 -16.19 4.19
CA SER A 292 -1.29 -17.21 5.22
C SER A 292 -0.54 -16.87 6.51
N THR A 293 -0.19 -15.60 6.72
CA THR A 293 0.51 -15.15 7.94
C THR A 293 -0.41 -15.24 9.17
N VAL A 294 -0.02 -16.01 10.19
CA VAL A 294 -0.63 -15.90 11.52
C VAL A 294 -0.10 -14.68 12.28
N ASP A 295 -0.92 -14.11 13.17
CA ASP A 295 -0.42 -13.34 14.30
C ASP A 295 -0.01 -14.35 15.40
N PRO A 296 1.29 -14.61 15.62
CA PRO A 296 1.72 -15.62 16.59
C PRO A 296 1.35 -15.23 18.02
N LEU A 297 1.16 -13.93 18.27
CA LEU A 297 0.82 -13.36 19.57
C LEU A 297 -0.70 -13.27 19.80
N SER A 298 -1.52 -13.61 18.80
CA SER A 298 -2.98 -13.70 18.95
C SER A 298 -3.37 -14.76 19.99
N PHE A 299 -4.57 -14.60 20.56
CA PHE A 299 -5.13 -15.48 21.60
C PHE A 299 -4.19 -15.66 22.80
N GLY A 300 -3.60 -14.56 23.25
CA GLY A 300 -2.66 -14.54 24.38
C GLY A 300 -1.35 -15.25 24.05
N ALA A 301 -0.84 -15.09 22.83
CA ALA A 301 0.36 -15.75 22.32
C ALA A 301 0.26 -17.25 22.05
N SER A 302 -0.90 -17.71 21.61
CA SER A 302 -1.10 -19.08 21.12
C SER A 302 -1.41 -19.17 19.62
N GLY A 303 -1.48 -18.05 18.91
CA GLY A 303 -1.79 -18.00 17.47
C GLY A 303 -0.84 -18.82 16.59
N TRP A 304 0.43 -18.90 16.99
CA TRP A 304 1.47 -19.71 16.33
C TRP A 304 1.07 -21.18 16.16
N TYR A 305 0.15 -21.68 16.99
CA TYR A 305 -0.31 -23.07 16.94
C TYR A 305 -0.99 -23.44 15.62
N PHE A 306 -1.58 -22.47 14.92
CA PHE A 306 -2.27 -22.72 13.64
C PHE A 306 -1.32 -23.06 12.49
N GLU A 307 -0.04 -22.70 12.58
CA GLU A 307 0.98 -23.06 11.57
C GLU A 307 1.56 -24.46 11.77
N GLN A 308 1.17 -25.16 12.84
CA GLN A 308 1.70 -26.49 13.11
C GLN A 308 1.03 -27.56 12.25
N ASP A 309 1.79 -28.59 11.87
CA ASP A 309 1.24 -29.71 11.11
C ASP A 309 0.44 -30.69 12.00
N ARG A 310 -0.69 -30.19 12.53
CA ARG A 310 -1.63 -30.92 13.38
C ARG A 310 -3.04 -30.37 13.13
N PRO A 311 -4.10 -31.21 13.15
CA PRO A 311 -5.46 -30.72 12.97
C PRO A 311 -5.92 -29.79 14.08
N MET A 312 -6.72 -28.79 13.73
CA MET A 312 -7.30 -27.85 14.69
C MET A 312 -8.67 -28.28 15.19
N SER A 313 -9.11 -27.68 16.31
CA SER A 313 -10.49 -27.79 16.80
C SER A 313 -11.48 -27.10 15.85
N ARG A 314 -12.66 -27.71 15.67
CA ARG A 314 -13.74 -27.18 14.81
C ARG A 314 -14.29 -25.85 15.34
N GLY A 315 -15.01 -25.13 14.48
CA GLY A 315 -15.96 -24.10 14.89
C GLY A 315 -17.32 -24.71 15.25
N THR A 316 -18.12 -24.00 16.03
CA THR A 316 -19.52 -24.37 16.31
C THR A 316 -20.36 -24.43 15.03
N SER A 317 -21.48 -25.16 15.07
CA SER A 317 -22.44 -25.27 13.96
C SER A 317 -22.90 -23.91 13.39
N ALA A 318 -22.97 -22.88 14.22
CA ALA A 318 -23.31 -21.52 13.81
C ALA A 318 -22.30 -20.93 12.79
N CYS A 319 -21.02 -21.31 12.87
CA CYS A 319 -19.99 -20.81 11.96
C CYS A 319 -20.23 -21.22 10.51
N ALA A 320 -20.84 -22.38 10.27
CA ALA A 320 -21.13 -22.86 8.92
C ALA A 320 -22.23 -22.04 8.23
N THR A 321 -23.12 -21.40 9.01
CA THR A 321 -24.25 -20.61 8.49
C THR A 321 -23.98 -19.11 8.50
N ASP A 322 -23.32 -18.61 9.55
CA ASP A 322 -23.04 -17.19 9.76
C ASP A 322 -21.77 -17.06 10.62
N ALA A 323 -20.64 -16.85 9.94
CA ALA A 323 -19.34 -16.71 10.59
C ALA A 323 -19.19 -15.42 11.42
N ALA A 324 -20.02 -14.40 11.18
CA ALA A 324 -20.08 -13.18 11.98
C ALA A 324 -20.94 -13.33 13.25
N SER A 325 -21.75 -14.40 13.34
CA SER A 325 -22.61 -14.65 14.49
C SER A 325 -21.79 -14.72 15.79
N PRO A 326 -22.24 -14.10 16.90
CA PRO A 326 -21.63 -14.29 18.22
C PRO A 326 -21.66 -15.74 18.74
N ALA A 327 -22.50 -16.59 18.12
CA ALA A 327 -22.55 -18.03 18.37
C ALA A 327 -21.47 -18.79 17.59
N CYS A 328 -20.86 -18.21 16.55
CA CYS A 328 -19.70 -18.75 15.88
C CYS A 328 -18.45 -18.60 16.77
N ARG A 329 -18.07 -19.70 17.41
CA ARG A 329 -16.97 -19.79 18.37
C ARG A 329 -16.13 -21.01 18.07
N SER A 330 -14.87 -20.99 18.51
CA SER A 330 -14.06 -22.21 18.48
C SER A 330 -14.61 -23.24 19.46
N CYS A 331 -14.57 -24.51 19.06
CA CYS A 331 -14.81 -25.64 19.94
C CYS A 331 -13.63 -25.86 20.90
N HIS A 332 -12.47 -25.27 20.65
CA HIS A 332 -11.43 -25.15 21.66
C HIS A 332 -11.82 -24.03 22.63
N CYS A 333 -12.06 -24.38 23.89
CA CYS A 333 -12.40 -23.41 24.93
C CYS A 333 -11.73 -23.74 26.26
N GLU A 334 -11.19 -22.72 26.91
CA GLU A 334 -10.55 -22.82 28.22
C GLU A 334 -11.07 -21.74 29.19
N PRO A 335 -11.17 -22.05 30.51
CA PRO A 335 -11.02 -23.38 31.08
C PRO A 335 -12.23 -24.27 30.76
N ALA A 336 -11.98 -25.58 30.59
CA ALA A 336 -12.95 -26.55 30.09
C ALA A 336 -14.21 -26.68 30.96
N ASP A 337 -14.10 -26.42 32.26
CA ASP A 337 -15.18 -26.50 33.25
C ASP A 337 -16.01 -25.22 33.35
N SER A 338 -15.63 -24.15 32.65
CA SER A 338 -16.41 -22.92 32.62
C SER A 338 -17.80 -23.19 32.04
N ALA A 339 -18.84 -22.58 32.62
CA ALA A 339 -20.21 -22.73 32.14
C ALA A 339 -20.35 -22.39 30.65
N THR A 340 -19.58 -21.41 30.16
CA THR A 340 -19.50 -21.04 28.75
C THR A 340 -18.92 -22.18 27.90
N CYS A 341 -17.80 -22.76 28.30
CA CYS A 341 -17.19 -23.86 27.55
C CYS A 341 -18.06 -25.11 27.55
N VAL A 342 -18.69 -25.45 28.68
CA VAL A 342 -19.65 -26.56 28.77
C VAL A 342 -20.84 -26.40 27.81
N GLN A 343 -21.27 -25.17 27.52
CA GLN A 343 -22.31 -24.95 26.51
C GLN A 343 -21.77 -25.07 25.08
N VAL A 344 -20.58 -24.57 24.80
CA VAL A 344 -19.92 -24.72 23.49
C VAL A 344 -19.71 -26.20 23.16
N GLN A 345 -19.26 -27.01 24.12
CA GLN A 345 -19.04 -28.45 23.93
C GLN A 345 -20.31 -29.27 23.64
N LYS A 346 -21.51 -28.70 23.88
CA LYS A 346 -22.78 -29.34 23.49
C LYS A 346 -23.16 -29.10 22.03
N ASP A 347 -22.47 -28.19 21.35
CA ASP A 347 -22.71 -27.96 19.93
C ASP A 347 -22.40 -29.24 19.13
N PRO A 348 -23.23 -29.61 18.13
CA PRO A 348 -23.04 -30.84 17.37
C PRO A 348 -21.69 -30.95 16.65
N GLU A 349 -21.09 -29.83 16.22
CA GLU A 349 -19.76 -29.86 15.61
C GLU A 349 -18.67 -30.06 16.66
N CYS A 350 -18.79 -29.44 17.84
CA CYS A 350 -17.82 -29.62 18.91
C CYS A 350 -17.82 -31.06 19.47
N ALA A 351 -18.98 -31.72 19.49
CA ALA A 351 -19.09 -33.12 19.90
C ALA A 351 -18.34 -34.10 18.98
N LYS A 352 -17.95 -33.69 17.77
CA LYS A 352 -17.13 -34.51 16.84
C LYS A 352 -15.64 -34.47 17.19
N GLY A 353 -15.20 -33.58 18.07
CA GLY A 353 -13.79 -33.35 18.37
C GLY A 353 -13.08 -32.53 17.29
N GLU A 354 -11.76 -32.65 17.24
CA GLU A 354 -10.90 -31.97 16.26
C GLU A 354 -11.18 -32.45 14.82
N TYR A 355 -10.69 -31.68 13.84
CA TYR A 355 -10.62 -32.19 12.47
C TYR A 355 -9.68 -33.40 12.38
N SER A 356 -9.89 -34.25 11.39
CA SER A 356 -8.86 -35.21 10.98
C SER A 356 -7.81 -34.55 10.08
N GLU A 357 -6.64 -35.17 9.93
CA GLU A 357 -5.58 -34.70 9.01
C GLU A 357 -6.08 -34.50 7.57
N LYS A 358 -7.08 -35.29 7.13
CA LYS A 358 -7.67 -35.15 5.80
C LYS A 358 -8.63 -33.96 5.68
N GLU A 359 -9.25 -33.54 6.78
CA GLU A 359 -10.17 -32.40 6.80
C GLU A 359 -9.44 -31.06 7.06
N ASP A 360 -8.25 -31.14 7.66
CA ASP A 360 -7.42 -29.97 7.96
C ASP A 360 -5.93 -30.19 7.65
N PRO A 361 -5.57 -30.43 6.38
CA PRO A 361 -4.17 -30.38 5.97
C PRO A 361 -3.68 -28.92 6.01
N LEU A 362 -2.43 -28.73 6.45
CA LEU A 362 -1.85 -27.40 6.63
C LEU A 362 -1.92 -26.53 5.37
N ASN A 363 -1.68 -27.13 4.20
CA ASN A 363 -1.68 -26.48 2.88
C ASN A 363 -2.96 -25.69 2.55
N VAL A 364 -4.10 -26.06 3.13
CA VAL A 364 -5.38 -25.36 2.88
C VAL A 364 -5.97 -24.76 4.14
N ARG A 365 -5.23 -24.77 5.26
CA ARG A 365 -5.73 -24.38 6.58
C ARG A 365 -6.29 -22.96 6.57
N PHE A 366 -5.56 -22.05 5.95
CA PHE A 366 -5.85 -20.61 5.93
C PHE A 366 -7.08 -20.24 5.09
N ALA A 367 -7.63 -21.19 4.32
CA ALA A 367 -8.93 -20.99 3.71
C ALA A 367 -10.06 -21.03 4.75
N ARG A 368 -10.83 -19.93 4.83
CA ARG A 368 -12.07 -19.82 5.62
C ARG A 368 -11.88 -20.12 7.13
N MET A 369 -10.78 -19.64 7.72
CA MET A 369 -10.40 -19.88 9.12
C MET A 369 -11.56 -19.69 10.11
N LYS A 370 -12.23 -18.52 10.08
CA LYS A 370 -13.35 -18.23 10.99
C LYS A 370 -14.50 -19.23 10.85
N GLN A 371 -14.86 -19.62 9.62
CA GLN A 371 -15.92 -20.60 9.38
C GLN A 371 -15.53 -22.00 9.86
N ARG A 372 -14.27 -22.40 9.65
CA ARG A 372 -13.78 -23.75 9.96
C ARG A 372 -13.47 -23.96 11.43
N PHE A 373 -12.84 -22.98 12.08
CA PHE A 373 -12.28 -23.10 13.43
C PHE A 373 -12.96 -22.20 14.45
N GLY A 374 -13.92 -21.36 14.01
CA GLY A 374 -14.62 -20.41 14.87
C GLY A 374 -13.79 -19.21 15.33
N VAL A 375 -12.54 -19.13 14.89
CA VAL A 375 -11.57 -18.06 15.15
C VAL A 375 -10.69 -17.86 13.91
N ASP A 376 -10.07 -16.69 13.82
CA ASP A 376 -9.10 -16.34 12.80
C ASP A 376 -7.88 -15.73 13.51
N PRO A 377 -6.73 -16.42 13.55
CA PRO A 377 -5.50 -15.99 14.22
C PRO A 377 -4.66 -15.05 13.35
N GLN A 378 -5.06 -14.74 12.12
CA GLN A 378 -4.22 -13.94 11.23
C GLN A 378 -4.20 -12.47 11.66
N TYR A 379 -3.13 -11.74 11.31
CA TYR A 379 -3.14 -10.29 11.53
C TYR A 379 -4.32 -9.65 10.81
N PRO A 380 -4.97 -8.66 11.45
CA PRO A 380 -6.09 -7.97 10.83
C PRO A 380 -5.62 -7.14 9.64
N ILE A 381 -6.39 -7.11 8.56
CA ILE A 381 -6.13 -6.29 7.36
C ILE A 381 -5.84 -4.82 7.70
N ALA A 382 -6.49 -4.30 8.75
CA ALA A 382 -6.26 -2.92 9.22
C ALA A 382 -4.80 -2.64 9.63
N ARG A 383 -4.01 -3.64 10.06
CA ARG A 383 -2.56 -3.51 10.29
C ARG A 383 -1.86 -3.02 9.03
N TYR A 384 -2.12 -3.68 7.90
CA TYR A 384 -1.50 -3.38 6.62
C TYR A 384 -2.03 -2.08 5.99
N VAL A 385 -3.32 -1.76 6.20
CA VAL A 385 -3.87 -0.47 5.76
C VAL A 385 -3.25 0.69 6.56
N ASP A 386 -3.14 0.54 7.88
CA ASP A 386 -2.50 1.53 8.75
C ASP A 386 -1.02 1.72 8.37
N ALA A 387 -0.35 0.63 7.99
CA ALA A 387 1.04 0.62 7.54
C ALA A 387 1.30 1.63 6.39
N PHE A 388 0.39 1.73 5.41
CA PHE A 388 0.54 2.62 4.25
C PHE A 388 -0.16 3.98 4.39
N THR A 389 -0.93 4.21 5.46
CA THR A 389 -1.77 5.41 5.58
C THR A 389 -1.51 6.25 6.82
N LYS A 390 -0.90 5.68 7.87
CA LYS A 390 -0.66 6.36 9.14
C LYS A 390 0.82 6.63 9.35
N SER A 391 1.12 7.86 9.79
CA SER A 391 2.45 8.29 10.21
C SER A 391 2.93 7.65 11.52
N ARG A 392 2.04 6.97 12.25
CA ARG A 392 2.34 6.28 13.50
C ARG A 392 1.87 4.83 13.46
N VAL A 393 2.70 3.94 14.00
CA VAL A 393 2.48 2.50 14.12
C VAL A 393 2.90 2.02 15.52
N PRO A 394 2.41 0.86 16.00
CA PRO A 394 2.79 0.36 17.30
C PRO A 394 4.22 -0.22 17.30
N ARG A 395 4.84 -0.28 18.48
CA ARG A 395 6.01 -1.14 18.74
C ARG A 395 5.55 -2.57 18.87
N ARG A 396 6.42 -3.54 18.57
CA ARG A 396 6.08 -4.96 18.78
C ARG A 396 5.64 -5.26 20.23
N ASP A 397 6.25 -4.62 21.22
CA ASP A 397 5.96 -4.84 22.65
C ASP A 397 4.62 -4.22 23.12
N ALA A 398 3.99 -3.40 22.28
CA ALA A 398 2.75 -2.68 22.57
C ALA A 398 1.66 -2.88 21.50
N GLU A 399 1.91 -3.71 20.49
CA GLU A 399 0.99 -3.92 19.38
C GLU A 399 -0.17 -4.85 19.72
N HIS A 400 -0.09 -5.58 20.84
CA HIS A 400 -1.18 -6.41 21.36
C HIS A 400 -1.72 -5.88 22.69
N VAL A 401 -3.04 -5.88 22.83
CA VAL A 401 -3.74 -5.60 24.09
C VAL A 401 -4.68 -6.76 24.37
N ASN A 402 -4.56 -7.38 25.54
CA ASN A 402 -5.35 -8.56 25.93
C ASN A 402 -5.27 -9.71 24.92
N GLY A 403 -4.11 -9.92 24.28
CA GLY A 403 -3.89 -11.01 23.33
C GLY A 403 -4.53 -10.82 21.96
N SER A 404 -4.82 -9.58 21.56
CA SER A 404 -5.28 -9.22 20.22
C SER A 404 -4.53 -8.01 19.70
N TYR A 405 -4.25 -7.97 18.40
CA TYR A 405 -3.65 -6.81 17.75
C TYR A 405 -4.50 -5.55 17.97
N ALA A 406 -3.89 -4.49 18.47
CA ALA A 406 -4.54 -3.25 18.86
C ALA A 406 -4.60 -2.26 17.68
N VAL A 407 -5.56 -2.50 16.78
CA VAL A 407 -5.78 -1.67 15.58
C VAL A 407 -5.83 -0.18 15.91
N GLY A 408 -5.10 0.61 15.11
CA GLY A 408 -5.07 2.07 15.23
C GLY A 408 -4.33 2.64 16.44
N ARG A 409 -3.66 1.80 17.25
CA ARG A 409 -2.67 2.28 18.22
C ARG A 409 -1.32 2.45 17.56
N GLY A 410 -0.63 3.54 17.88
CA GLY A 410 0.73 3.75 17.41
C GLY A 410 1.37 4.94 18.08
N GLU A 411 2.56 4.73 18.63
CA GLU A 411 3.35 5.79 19.27
C GLU A 411 4.71 5.99 18.59
N CYS A 412 5.12 5.05 17.74
CA CYS A 412 6.33 5.18 16.96
C CYS A 412 6.04 5.85 15.64
N THR A 413 7.01 6.61 15.17
CA THR A 413 7.07 7.03 13.78
C THR A 413 7.11 5.80 12.89
N ASN A 414 6.16 5.70 11.98
CA ASN A 414 6.21 4.73 10.91
C ASN A 414 7.43 5.06 10.03
N PRO A 415 8.36 4.11 9.81
CA PRO A 415 9.53 4.30 8.95
C PRO A 415 9.21 4.83 7.55
N LEU A 416 8.05 4.45 6.97
CA LEU A 416 7.58 5.02 5.69
C LEU A 416 7.35 6.54 5.74
N PHE A 417 7.14 7.13 6.91
CA PHE A 417 6.86 8.56 7.07
C PHE A 417 7.92 9.27 7.93
N ALA A 418 9.08 8.64 8.15
CA ALA A 418 10.17 9.20 8.93
C ALA A 418 11.08 10.11 8.07
N ALA A 419 11.59 11.20 8.65
CA ALA A 419 12.54 12.10 7.98
C ALA A 419 13.94 11.52 7.87
N ARG A 420 14.23 10.50 8.69
CA ARG A 420 15.45 9.72 8.65
C ARG A 420 15.16 8.37 9.27
N LEU A 421 15.88 7.36 8.80
CA LEU A 421 15.75 6.01 9.30
C LEU A 421 16.89 5.70 10.28
N PRO A 422 16.61 4.96 11.35
CA PRO A 422 17.58 4.64 12.37
C PRO A 422 18.60 3.66 11.80
N VAL A 423 19.86 3.91 12.08
CA VAL A 423 20.93 2.92 11.90
C VAL A 423 21.08 2.08 13.18
N PRO A 424 21.75 0.92 13.12
CA PRO A 424 22.03 0.09 14.29
C PRO A 424 22.50 0.89 15.52
N GLY A 425 21.74 0.77 16.62
CA GLY A 425 22.04 1.42 17.92
C GLY A 425 21.30 2.73 18.21
N GLU A 426 20.49 3.26 17.27
CA GLU A 426 19.65 4.45 17.50
C GLU A 426 18.25 4.12 18.04
N ASP A 427 17.48 5.14 18.44
CA ASP A 427 16.05 4.98 18.76
C ASP A 427 15.24 4.73 17.48
N PHE A 428 14.63 3.55 17.38
CA PHE A 428 13.83 3.15 16.22
C PHE A 428 12.38 3.67 16.24
N CYS A 429 11.92 4.20 17.37
CA CYS A 429 10.52 4.57 17.61
C CYS A 429 10.28 6.08 17.49
N LYS A 430 11.09 6.91 18.15
CA LYS A 430 10.86 8.37 18.23
C LYS A 430 11.63 9.14 17.15
N LEU A 431 11.37 8.79 15.89
CA LEU A 431 11.99 9.44 14.73
C LEU A 431 11.24 10.73 14.34
N PRO A 432 11.92 11.76 13.80
CA PRO A 432 11.24 12.93 13.24
C PRO A 432 10.36 12.56 12.04
N LEU A 433 9.25 13.28 11.83
CA LEU A 433 8.37 13.07 10.67
C LEU A 433 8.96 13.68 9.39
N GLY A 434 8.93 12.89 8.31
CA GLY A 434 9.46 13.23 7.00
C GLY A 434 8.46 13.89 6.05
N PRO A 435 8.92 14.26 4.84
CA PRO A 435 8.12 14.96 3.85
C PRO A 435 7.08 14.06 3.16
N ARG A 436 7.32 12.74 3.08
CA ARG A 436 6.40 11.80 2.44
C ARG A 436 5.01 11.85 3.06
N THR A 437 4.00 12.00 2.22
CA THR A 437 2.58 11.83 2.57
C THR A 437 2.07 10.48 2.07
N LYS A 438 0.95 9.99 2.62
CA LYS A 438 0.35 8.73 2.17
C LYS A 438 0.00 8.72 0.67
N ASP A 439 -0.24 9.88 0.07
CA ASP A 439 -0.54 10.00 -1.36
C ASP A 439 0.66 9.65 -2.27
N LEU A 440 1.85 9.51 -1.67
CA LEU A 440 3.08 9.05 -2.32
C LEU A 440 3.42 7.59 -1.99
N VAL A 441 2.47 6.83 -1.44
CA VAL A 441 2.64 5.41 -1.10
C VAL A 441 1.60 4.59 -1.86
N TYR A 442 2.09 3.71 -2.73
CA TYR A 442 1.29 2.91 -3.65
C TYR A 442 1.40 1.42 -3.38
N PHE A 443 0.29 0.71 -3.55
CA PHE A 443 0.21 -0.74 -3.39
C PHE A 443 -0.43 -1.36 -4.63
N ALA A 444 0.31 -2.18 -5.36
CA ALA A 444 -0.19 -2.93 -6.49
C ALA A 444 -0.20 -4.42 -6.16
N VAL A 445 -1.29 -5.10 -6.49
CA VAL A 445 -1.38 -6.57 -6.40
C VAL A 445 -1.63 -7.15 -7.78
N ILE A 446 -0.75 -8.04 -8.21
CA ILE A 446 -0.92 -8.96 -9.34
C ILE A 446 -1.24 -10.31 -8.71
N GLY A 447 -2.53 -10.55 -8.50
CA GLY A 447 -3.04 -11.65 -7.68
C GLY A 447 -4.00 -12.55 -8.45
N GLY A 448 -4.32 -13.70 -7.88
CA GLY A 448 -5.33 -14.60 -8.42
C GLY A 448 -6.73 -14.02 -8.33
N VAL A 449 -7.13 -13.36 -9.42
CA VAL A 449 -8.47 -12.83 -9.67
C VAL A 449 -8.77 -12.93 -11.17
N PRO A 450 -9.93 -13.41 -11.62
CA PRO A 450 -10.26 -13.45 -13.04
C PRO A 450 -10.26 -12.06 -13.69
N ASN A 451 -9.68 -11.92 -14.89
CA ASN A 451 -9.66 -10.64 -15.63
C ASN A 451 -11.05 -10.03 -15.84
N GLY A 452 -12.06 -10.88 -16.05
CA GLY A 452 -13.45 -10.44 -16.26
C GLY A 452 -14.04 -9.66 -15.07
N LEU A 453 -13.46 -9.77 -13.88
CA LEU A 453 -13.88 -9.05 -12.68
C LEU A 453 -13.20 -7.68 -12.52
N LEU A 454 -12.16 -7.39 -13.30
CA LEU A 454 -11.34 -6.17 -13.16
C LEU A 454 -11.75 -5.04 -14.13
N GLY A 455 -12.91 -5.14 -14.77
CA GLY A 455 -13.39 -4.16 -15.75
C GLY A 455 -14.15 -2.96 -15.17
N GLY A 456 -14.20 -1.85 -15.92
CA GLY A 456 -14.99 -0.65 -15.63
C GLY A 456 -14.19 0.53 -15.04
N ASP A 457 -14.80 1.73 -15.02
CA ASP A 457 -14.18 2.95 -14.48
C ASP A 457 -14.00 2.90 -12.95
N LYS A 458 -14.84 2.13 -12.26
CA LYS A 458 -14.77 1.86 -10.82
C LYS A 458 -14.97 0.37 -10.59
N LEU A 459 -14.01 -0.25 -9.90
CA LEU A 459 -14.05 -1.66 -9.57
C LEU A 459 -15.24 -1.97 -8.64
N ASP A 460 -16.09 -2.92 -9.04
CA ASP A 460 -17.08 -3.52 -8.14
C ASP A 460 -16.43 -4.63 -7.33
N TRP A 461 -16.29 -4.38 -6.03
CA TRP A 461 -15.66 -5.33 -5.11
C TRP A 461 -16.56 -6.49 -4.73
N THR A 462 -17.87 -6.40 -4.96
CA THR A 462 -18.84 -7.42 -4.57
C THR A 462 -18.56 -8.79 -5.22
N PRO A 463 -18.39 -8.90 -6.55
CA PRO A 463 -18.03 -10.17 -7.18
C PRO A 463 -16.60 -10.66 -6.81
N ILE A 464 -15.72 -9.79 -6.32
CA ILE A 464 -14.33 -10.15 -6.00
C ILE A 464 -14.20 -10.67 -4.56
N LEU A 465 -14.82 -9.98 -3.60
CA LEU A 465 -14.62 -10.21 -2.16
C LEU A 465 -15.90 -10.57 -1.40
N GLY A 466 -17.07 -10.44 -2.04
CA GLY A 466 -18.38 -10.47 -1.39
C GLY A 466 -18.85 -9.09 -0.95
N ARG A 467 -20.08 -9.03 -0.40
CA ARG A 467 -20.71 -7.78 0.04
C ARG A 467 -19.97 -7.14 1.22
N ASP A 468 -19.56 -7.94 2.20
CA ASP A 468 -18.79 -7.47 3.35
C ASP A 468 -17.77 -8.53 3.81
N PRO A 469 -16.55 -8.52 3.26
CA PRO A 469 -15.53 -9.51 3.61
C PRO A 469 -15.07 -9.42 5.07
N PHE A 470 -15.24 -8.28 5.75
CA PHE A 470 -14.87 -8.13 7.17
C PHE A 470 -15.89 -8.75 8.13
N GLN A 471 -17.09 -9.04 7.62
CA GLN A 471 -18.13 -9.79 8.32
C GLN A 471 -18.35 -11.16 7.69
N TRP A 472 -17.40 -11.62 6.84
CA TRP A 472 -17.51 -12.90 6.12
C TRP A 472 -18.81 -13.02 5.30
N ASP A 473 -19.43 -11.90 4.89
CA ASP A 473 -20.61 -11.88 4.02
C ASP A 473 -20.16 -12.00 2.56
N GLU A 474 -20.11 -13.24 2.09
CA GLU A 474 -19.74 -13.61 0.72
C GLU A 474 -20.91 -13.47 -0.28
N THR A 475 -22.04 -12.87 0.12
CA THR A 475 -23.17 -12.69 -0.80
C THR A 475 -22.77 -11.91 -2.05
N GLY A 476 -23.03 -12.48 -3.22
CA GLY A 476 -22.73 -11.86 -4.52
C GLY A 476 -21.29 -12.04 -5.01
N ILE A 477 -20.46 -12.79 -4.27
CA ILE A 477 -19.12 -13.17 -4.72
C ILE A 477 -19.21 -14.05 -5.98
N ASP A 478 -18.28 -13.88 -6.90
CA ASP A 478 -18.11 -14.78 -8.03
C ASP A 478 -17.65 -16.16 -7.53
N PRO A 479 -18.21 -17.28 -8.03
CA PRO A 479 -17.81 -18.62 -7.61
C PRO A 479 -16.30 -18.86 -7.72
N HIS A 480 -15.60 -18.29 -8.70
CA HIS A 480 -14.15 -18.44 -8.85
C HIS A 480 -13.35 -17.85 -7.69
N MET A 481 -13.88 -16.84 -6.99
CA MET A 481 -13.21 -16.18 -5.88
C MET A 481 -13.49 -16.84 -4.52
N ILE A 482 -14.33 -17.86 -4.47
CA ILE A 482 -14.60 -18.65 -3.27
C ILE A 482 -13.44 -19.62 -3.04
N PRO A 483 -12.68 -19.51 -1.93
CA PRO A 483 -11.70 -20.51 -1.56
C PRO A 483 -12.43 -21.78 -1.11
N SER A 484 -12.16 -22.90 -1.79
CA SER A 484 -12.87 -24.16 -1.56
C SER A 484 -11.95 -25.34 -1.88
N THR A 485 -12.00 -26.39 -1.07
CA THR A 485 -11.37 -27.70 -1.36
C THR A 485 -12.32 -28.64 -2.11
N THR A 486 -13.55 -28.20 -2.40
CA THR A 486 -14.57 -29.00 -3.08
C THR A 486 -15.10 -28.26 -4.31
N PRO A 487 -15.56 -28.97 -5.36
CA PRO A 487 -16.14 -28.34 -6.54
C PRO A 487 -17.26 -27.37 -6.19
N ARG A 488 -17.15 -26.14 -6.68
CA ARG A 488 -18.06 -25.04 -6.34
C ARG A 488 -19.33 -25.11 -7.19
N PRO A 489 -20.51 -24.89 -6.60
CA PRO A 489 -21.76 -24.86 -7.35
C PRO A 489 -21.76 -23.77 -8.43
N GLY A 490 -22.31 -24.11 -9.61
CA GLY A 490 -22.41 -23.16 -10.72
C GLY A 490 -21.24 -23.17 -11.70
N LEU A 491 -20.16 -23.91 -11.39
CA LEU A 491 -19.01 -24.12 -12.29
C LEU A 491 -19.01 -25.55 -12.88
N PRO A 492 -18.37 -25.79 -14.04
CA PRO A 492 -18.23 -27.13 -14.60
C PRO A 492 -17.51 -28.08 -13.63
N GLY A 493 -18.13 -29.22 -13.31
CA GLY A 493 -17.58 -30.17 -12.35
C GLY A 493 -16.42 -31.02 -12.91
N PRO A 494 -15.79 -31.88 -12.08
CA PRO A 494 -14.62 -32.68 -12.46
C PRO A 494 -14.78 -33.58 -13.69
N GLY A 495 -15.99 -34.00 -14.04
CA GLY A 495 -16.24 -34.81 -15.24
C GLY A 495 -16.35 -34.02 -16.55
N SER A 496 -16.16 -32.71 -16.51
CA SER A 496 -16.25 -31.83 -17.69
C SER A 496 -14.95 -31.83 -18.50
N ALA A 497 -14.96 -31.22 -19.68
CA ALA A 497 -13.73 -30.96 -20.43
C ALA A 497 -12.82 -29.98 -19.67
N ASP A 498 -11.50 -30.07 -19.87
CA ASP A 498 -10.53 -29.19 -19.18
C ASP A 498 -10.62 -27.71 -19.64
N ASP A 499 -11.42 -27.42 -20.68
CA ASP A 499 -11.72 -26.10 -21.23
C ASP A 499 -13.22 -25.74 -21.11
N ALA A 500 -13.98 -26.44 -20.28
CA ALA A 500 -15.43 -26.25 -20.14
C ALA A 500 -15.82 -24.87 -19.60
N ASP A 501 -14.95 -24.24 -18.83
CA ASP A 501 -15.02 -22.86 -18.37
C ASP A 501 -13.78 -22.08 -18.87
N PRO A 502 -13.94 -20.90 -19.49
CA PRO A 502 -12.81 -20.14 -20.01
C PRO A 502 -11.91 -19.50 -18.95
N VAL A 503 -12.33 -19.45 -17.68
CA VAL A 503 -11.59 -18.82 -16.57
C VAL A 503 -10.70 -19.84 -15.86
N ASN A 504 -11.27 -20.93 -15.36
CA ASN A 504 -10.53 -21.95 -14.60
C ASN A 504 -10.49 -23.34 -15.26
N GLY A 505 -11.12 -23.50 -16.43
CA GLY A 505 -11.19 -24.78 -17.15
C GLY A 505 -12.32 -25.66 -16.64
N ARG A 506 -12.19 -26.15 -15.41
CA ARG A 506 -13.24 -26.83 -14.64
C ARG A 506 -12.80 -27.00 -13.19
N GLU A 507 -13.76 -27.31 -12.33
CA GLU A 507 -13.45 -27.80 -10.99
C GLU A 507 -12.80 -29.19 -11.05
N TRP A 508 -12.05 -29.55 -10.01
CA TRP A 508 -11.32 -30.82 -9.95
C TRP A 508 -11.39 -31.47 -8.56
N THR A 509 -10.98 -32.73 -8.47
CA THR A 509 -11.01 -33.47 -7.20
C THR A 509 -9.71 -33.22 -6.44
N THR A 510 -9.72 -32.27 -5.50
CA THR A 510 -8.52 -31.91 -4.72
C THR A 510 -8.19 -32.91 -3.61
N ALA A 511 -9.11 -33.83 -3.33
CA ALA A 511 -9.05 -34.75 -2.19
C ALA A 511 -8.88 -34.05 -0.82
N GLY A 512 -9.22 -32.77 -0.72
CA GLY A 512 -9.07 -31.95 0.49
C GLY A 512 -7.68 -31.34 0.68
N GLY A 513 -6.69 -31.71 -0.15
CA GLY A 513 -5.30 -31.27 0.01
C GLY A 513 -4.94 -29.99 -0.73
N ASP A 514 -5.85 -29.46 -1.55
CA ASP A 514 -5.63 -28.28 -2.39
C ASP A 514 -6.95 -27.51 -2.58
N LEU A 515 -6.86 -26.27 -3.05
CA LEU A 515 -7.99 -25.40 -3.36
C LEU A 515 -8.39 -25.50 -4.84
N GLN A 516 -9.63 -25.10 -5.13
CA GLN A 516 -10.10 -24.86 -6.50
C GLN A 516 -9.47 -23.57 -7.03
N PHE A 517 -9.12 -23.56 -8.32
CA PHE A 517 -8.44 -22.42 -8.93
C PHE A 517 -9.39 -21.24 -9.13
N ALA A 518 -8.91 -20.02 -8.87
CA ALA A 518 -9.58 -18.80 -9.29
C ALA A 518 -9.53 -18.66 -10.81
N CYS A 519 -8.39 -18.96 -11.41
CA CYS A 519 -8.22 -18.94 -12.86
C CYS A 519 -7.05 -19.81 -13.29
N THR A 520 -7.01 -20.14 -14.58
CA THR A 520 -5.91 -20.86 -15.23
C THR A 520 -5.56 -20.19 -16.55
N PHE A 521 -4.34 -20.39 -17.04
CA PHE A 521 -3.88 -19.82 -18.31
C PHE A 521 -2.93 -20.78 -19.03
N PRO A 522 -2.92 -20.81 -20.37
CA PRO A 522 -1.99 -21.67 -21.11
C PRO A 522 -0.55 -21.20 -20.90
N LEU A 523 0.40 -22.13 -20.78
CA LEU A 523 1.81 -21.77 -20.60
C LEU A 523 2.48 -21.50 -21.94
N TYR A 524 3.15 -20.36 -22.01
CA TYR A 524 4.00 -19.94 -23.12
C TYR A 524 5.28 -19.33 -22.56
N GLU A 525 6.36 -19.44 -23.31
CA GLU A 525 7.63 -18.78 -23.00
C GLU A 525 8.13 -17.96 -24.18
N ARG A 526 8.85 -16.87 -23.89
CA ARG A 526 9.58 -16.12 -24.91
C ARG A 526 10.79 -16.91 -25.41
N THR A 527 10.95 -16.94 -26.73
CA THR A 527 12.11 -17.53 -27.40
C THR A 527 13.24 -16.50 -27.56
N ALA A 528 14.46 -16.97 -27.79
CA ALA A 528 15.64 -16.11 -27.89
C ALA A 528 15.60 -15.10 -29.07
N ASP A 529 14.82 -15.41 -30.11
CA ASP A 529 14.56 -14.52 -31.26
C ASP A 529 13.40 -13.55 -31.03
N GLY A 530 12.81 -13.53 -29.83
CA GLY A 530 11.74 -12.61 -29.46
C GLY A 530 10.32 -13.08 -29.85
N GLY A 531 10.18 -14.32 -30.33
CA GLY A 531 8.89 -14.99 -30.48
C GLY A 531 8.37 -15.55 -29.15
N VAL A 532 7.28 -16.33 -29.24
CA VAL A 532 6.75 -17.12 -28.12
C VAL A 532 6.41 -18.53 -28.60
N GLN A 533 6.55 -19.51 -27.71
CA GLN A 533 6.21 -20.90 -27.99
C GLN A 533 5.44 -21.53 -26.82
N PRO A 534 4.52 -22.49 -27.07
CA PRO A 534 3.86 -23.22 -26.00
C PRO A 534 4.87 -23.97 -25.13
N VAL A 535 4.60 -24.02 -23.83
CA VAL A 535 5.40 -24.80 -22.88
C VAL A 535 4.69 -26.12 -22.58
N GLU A 536 5.37 -27.22 -22.86
CA GLU A 536 4.97 -28.57 -22.46
C GLU A 536 5.94 -29.08 -21.38
N ARG A 537 5.61 -28.83 -20.11
CA ARG A 537 6.49 -29.19 -18.99
C ARG A 537 6.25 -30.64 -18.59
N ALA A 538 7.20 -31.52 -18.88
CA ALA A 538 7.18 -32.87 -18.32
C ALA A 538 7.37 -32.83 -16.79
N CYS A 539 6.44 -33.44 -16.05
CA CYS A 539 6.54 -33.59 -14.61
C CYS A 539 7.30 -34.88 -14.29
N ASP A 540 8.58 -34.74 -13.94
CA ASP A 540 9.50 -35.82 -13.57
C ASP A 540 9.54 -36.07 -12.05
N GLY A 541 8.41 -35.87 -11.36
CA GLY A 541 8.30 -36.02 -9.91
C GLY A 541 8.81 -34.82 -9.09
N LYS A 542 8.94 -33.64 -9.72
CA LYS A 542 9.25 -32.38 -9.04
C LYS A 542 8.01 -31.79 -8.38
N GLU A 543 8.18 -31.23 -7.18
CA GLU A 543 7.11 -30.56 -6.41
C GLU A 543 6.53 -29.32 -7.11
N SER A 544 7.26 -28.71 -8.05
CA SER A 544 6.81 -27.54 -8.83
C SER A 544 5.90 -27.87 -10.03
N CYS A 545 5.39 -29.09 -10.12
CA CYS A 545 4.60 -29.57 -11.25
C CYS A 545 3.35 -30.33 -10.79
N ASP A 546 2.18 -29.92 -11.26
CA ASP A 546 0.89 -30.45 -10.80
C ASP A 546 0.50 -31.76 -11.50
N CYS A 547 1.08 -32.04 -12.65
CA CYS A 547 0.69 -33.13 -13.54
C CYS A 547 1.49 -34.41 -13.28
N ASP A 548 1.22 -35.09 -12.16
CA ASP A 548 1.91 -36.35 -11.80
C ASP A 548 1.39 -37.61 -12.54
N GLY A 549 0.33 -37.46 -13.34
CA GLY A 549 -0.33 -38.54 -14.07
C GLY A 549 -1.37 -39.32 -13.27
N THR A 550 -1.58 -38.99 -12.00
CA THR A 550 -2.57 -39.59 -11.09
C THR A 550 -3.68 -38.62 -10.72
N LYS A 551 -3.35 -37.33 -10.58
CA LYS A 551 -4.33 -36.26 -10.35
C LYS A 551 -5.08 -35.92 -11.64
N ASP A 552 -6.39 -35.78 -11.55
CA ASP A 552 -7.24 -35.31 -12.65
C ASP A 552 -7.46 -33.80 -12.57
N VAL A 553 -6.36 -33.05 -12.73
CA VAL A 553 -6.32 -31.59 -12.70
C VAL A 553 -6.46 -31.03 -14.13
N PRO A 554 -7.14 -29.88 -14.32
CA PRO A 554 -7.34 -29.28 -15.64
C PRO A 554 -6.08 -28.61 -16.22
N LEU A 555 -4.92 -28.75 -15.56
CA LEU A 555 -3.66 -28.14 -15.99
C LEU A 555 -2.85 -29.02 -16.96
N CYS A 556 -3.20 -30.29 -17.04
CA CYS A 556 -2.43 -31.29 -17.75
C CYS A 556 -2.87 -31.45 -19.18
N SER A 557 -1.92 -31.80 -20.04
CA SER A 557 -2.20 -32.19 -21.41
C SER A 557 -3.24 -33.32 -21.45
N PRO A 558 -4.26 -33.23 -22.32
CA PRO A 558 -5.26 -34.27 -22.46
C PRO A 558 -4.69 -35.57 -23.04
N THR A 559 -3.54 -35.50 -23.75
CA THR A 559 -2.88 -36.66 -24.36
C THR A 559 -1.83 -37.31 -23.47
N ASN A 560 -1.26 -36.54 -22.54
CA ASN A 560 -0.30 -37.04 -21.56
C ASN A 560 -0.48 -36.32 -20.22
N ARG A 561 -1.15 -36.98 -19.27
CA ARG A 561 -1.40 -36.45 -17.93
C ARG A 561 -0.14 -36.22 -17.08
N LYS A 562 1.05 -36.55 -17.59
CA LYS A 562 2.36 -36.22 -16.98
C LYS A 562 3.00 -34.93 -17.52
N VAL A 563 2.29 -34.21 -18.39
CA VAL A 563 2.78 -32.97 -19.01
C VAL A 563 1.85 -31.84 -18.62
N GLN A 564 2.40 -30.81 -17.98
CA GLN A 564 1.69 -29.59 -17.63
C GLN A 564 1.77 -28.59 -18.78
N VAL A 565 0.61 -28.04 -19.16
CA VAL A 565 0.45 -27.10 -20.28
C VAL A 565 -0.29 -25.83 -19.87
N ARG A 566 -0.76 -25.74 -18.63
CA ARG A 566 -1.41 -24.55 -18.05
C ARG A 566 -0.84 -24.23 -16.67
N GLY A 567 -0.81 -22.93 -16.36
CA GLY A 567 -0.60 -22.39 -15.02
C GLY A 567 -1.93 -22.14 -14.32
N LYS A 568 -1.86 -21.85 -13.01
CA LYS A 568 -3.00 -21.63 -12.12
C LYS A 568 -2.78 -20.39 -11.25
N ALA A 569 -3.87 -19.94 -10.66
CA ALA A 569 -3.87 -19.04 -9.51
C ALA A 569 -5.05 -19.37 -8.60
N TYR A 570 -4.86 -19.16 -7.30
CA TYR A 570 -5.88 -19.28 -6.26
C TYR A 570 -6.39 -17.90 -5.85
N PRO A 571 -7.57 -17.79 -5.20
CA PRO A 571 -8.08 -16.49 -4.77
C PRO A 571 -7.14 -15.79 -3.77
N THR A 572 -6.56 -14.65 -4.13
CA THR A 572 -5.65 -13.84 -3.27
C THR A 572 -6.44 -12.77 -2.50
N ARG A 573 -7.33 -13.20 -1.62
CA ARG A 573 -8.40 -12.36 -1.07
C ARG A 573 -7.89 -11.28 -0.13
N ARG A 574 -6.90 -11.58 0.71
CA ARG A 574 -6.40 -10.67 1.75
C ARG A 574 -5.65 -9.50 1.16
N GLU A 575 -4.81 -9.73 0.15
CA GLU A 575 -4.13 -8.67 -0.61
C GLU A 575 -5.16 -7.78 -1.32
N LEU A 576 -6.21 -8.38 -1.90
CA LEU A 576 -7.31 -7.66 -2.52
C LEU A 576 -8.12 -6.85 -1.50
N MET A 577 -8.29 -7.34 -0.27
CA MET A 577 -8.90 -6.58 0.83
C MET A 577 -8.05 -5.36 1.23
N VAL A 578 -6.72 -5.50 1.30
CA VAL A 578 -5.81 -4.35 1.51
C VAL A 578 -5.98 -3.34 0.37
N ALA A 579 -5.95 -3.79 -0.89
CA ALA A 579 -6.13 -2.92 -2.04
C ALA A 579 -7.48 -2.17 -2.01
N ARG A 580 -8.57 -2.84 -1.64
CA ARG A 580 -9.89 -2.22 -1.47
C ARG A 580 -9.89 -1.08 -0.47
N GLU A 581 -9.28 -1.28 0.70
CA GLU A 581 -9.26 -0.28 1.77
C GLU A 581 -8.31 0.88 1.49
N LEU A 582 -7.24 0.64 0.73
CA LEU A 582 -6.32 1.66 0.22
C LEU A 582 -6.93 2.52 -0.89
N LYS A 583 -8.01 2.05 -1.53
CA LYS A 583 -8.78 2.77 -2.55
C LYS A 583 -7.86 3.27 -3.68
N ASP A 584 -7.76 4.59 -3.79
CA ASP A 584 -6.94 5.31 -4.74
C ASP A 584 -5.44 5.00 -4.62
N GLN A 585 -4.93 4.62 -3.44
CA GLN A 585 -3.52 4.23 -3.30
C GLN A 585 -3.22 2.86 -3.95
N ALA A 586 -4.24 2.11 -4.37
CA ALA A 586 -4.08 0.75 -4.84
C ALA A 586 -4.34 0.53 -6.34
N VAL A 587 -3.64 -0.45 -6.90
CA VAL A 587 -3.85 -1.00 -8.24
C VAL A 587 -4.04 -2.51 -8.12
N VAL A 588 -5.03 -3.04 -8.83
CA VAL A 588 -5.28 -4.49 -8.88
C VAL A 588 -5.12 -4.97 -10.32
N ALA A 589 -4.45 -6.10 -10.49
CA ALA A 589 -4.32 -6.80 -11.75
C ALA A 589 -4.44 -8.32 -11.54
N SER A 590 -4.84 -9.02 -12.60
CA SER A 590 -4.89 -10.48 -12.60
C SER A 590 -3.51 -11.07 -12.80
N LEU A 591 -3.18 -12.09 -12.03
CA LEU A 591 -2.05 -12.98 -12.24
C LEU A 591 -2.29 -13.96 -13.41
N CYS A 592 -3.54 -14.16 -13.84
CA CYS A 592 -3.83 -14.94 -15.03
C CYS A 592 -3.81 -14.00 -16.25
N PRO A 593 -2.82 -14.06 -17.15
CA PRO A 593 -2.75 -13.13 -18.27
C PRO A 593 -3.92 -13.27 -19.23
N GLU A 594 -4.34 -12.17 -19.87
CA GLU A 594 -5.35 -12.23 -20.94
C GLU A 594 -4.85 -13.06 -22.13
N GLN A 595 -3.57 -12.93 -22.48
CA GLN A 595 -2.93 -13.73 -23.53
C GLN A 595 -1.39 -13.75 -23.38
N LEU A 596 -0.78 -14.82 -23.90
CA LEU A 596 0.68 -15.01 -23.93
C LEU A 596 1.21 -15.40 -25.33
N THR A 597 0.40 -15.24 -26.37
CA THR A 597 0.73 -15.69 -27.74
C THR A 597 1.18 -14.56 -28.66
N GLU A 598 0.85 -13.31 -28.33
CA GLU A 598 1.15 -12.13 -29.13
C GLU A 598 2.06 -11.17 -28.33
N PRO A 599 3.38 -11.41 -28.29
CA PRO A 599 4.34 -10.72 -27.40
C PRO A 599 4.50 -9.22 -27.64
N ASN A 600 3.92 -8.68 -28.71
CA ASN A 600 3.99 -7.26 -29.08
C ASN A 600 2.68 -6.51 -28.80
N LYS A 601 1.63 -7.18 -28.30
CA LYS A 601 0.37 -6.54 -27.94
C LYS A 601 0.43 -5.93 -26.55
N GLU A 602 -0.44 -4.96 -26.31
CA GLU A 602 -0.55 -4.26 -25.02
C GLU A 602 -1.13 -5.14 -23.90
N ASN A 603 -1.89 -6.18 -24.26
CA ASN A 603 -2.48 -7.13 -23.32
C ASN A 603 -1.67 -8.42 -23.13
N TYR A 604 -0.40 -8.43 -23.55
CA TYR A 604 0.50 -9.56 -23.33
C TYR A 604 0.97 -9.61 -21.88
N GLY A 605 0.88 -10.80 -21.26
CA GLY A 605 1.41 -11.02 -19.92
C GLY A 605 0.87 -10.01 -18.91
N TYR A 606 1.77 -9.42 -18.12
CA TYR A 606 1.42 -8.38 -17.14
C TYR A 606 1.63 -6.95 -17.63
N ARG A 607 1.71 -6.72 -18.94
CA ARG A 607 1.77 -5.35 -19.50
C ARG A 607 0.60 -4.46 -19.09
N PRO A 608 -0.66 -4.95 -19.05
CA PRO A 608 -1.77 -4.15 -18.53
C PRO A 608 -1.54 -3.70 -17.09
N ALA A 609 -1.00 -4.58 -16.24
CA ALA A 609 -0.67 -4.28 -14.85
C ALA A 609 0.42 -3.20 -14.76
N ALA A 610 1.54 -3.39 -15.46
CA ALA A 610 2.64 -2.44 -15.51
C ALA A 610 2.15 -1.05 -15.95
N ARG A 611 1.33 -0.98 -17.00
CA ARG A 611 0.74 0.27 -17.48
C ARG A 611 -0.22 0.91 -16.47
N SER A 612 -1.06 0.12 -15.80
CA SER A 612 -1.97 0.63 -14.77
C SER A 612 -1.20 1.23 -13.60
N ILE A 613 -0.13 0.57 -13.16
CA ILE A 613 0.79 1.05 -12.13
C ILE A 613 1.42 2.38 -12.58
N VAL A 614 2.06 2.42 -13.76
CA VAL A 614 2.70 3.64 -14.28
C VAL A 614 1.70 4.80 -14.38
N ASN A 615 0.51 4.57 -14.96
CA ASN A 615 -0.53 5.58 -15.07
C ASN A 615 -1.02 6.10 -13.71
N ARG A 616 -0.99 5.26 -12.67
CA ARG A 616 -1.34 5.67 -11.31
C ARG A 616 -0.25 6.57 -10.73
N LEU A 617 1.01 6.17 -10.88
CA LEU A 617 2.17 6.91 -10.40
C LEU A 617 2.31 8.27 -11.10
N GLU A 618 2.08 8.34 -12.42
CA GLU A 618 2.10 9.56 -13.23
C GLU A 618 1.25 10.69 -12.62
N ARG A 619 0.06 10.37 -12.08
CA ARG A 619 -0.83 11.39 -11.48
C ARG A 619 -0.17 12.11 -10.30
N SER A 620 0.61 11.41 -9.48
CA SER A 620 1.36 12.02 -8.38
C SER A 620 2.64 12.73 -8.81
N LEU A 621 3.23 12.32 -9.94
CA LEU A 621 4.42 12.98 -10.48
C LEU A 621 4.07 14.33 -11.16
N LEU A 622 2.81 14.52 -11.57
CA LEU A 622 2.32 15.73 -12.22
C LEU A 622 2.04 16.89 -11.25
N GLY A 623 1.49 16.62 -10.07
CA GLY A 623 1.13 17.64 -9.09
C GLY A 623 0.24 17.11 -7.96
N SER A 624 0.03 17.95 -6.95
CA SER A 624 -0.73 17.58 -5.75
C SER A 624 -2.18 18.00 -5.89
N CYS A 625 -3.09 17.05 -6.15
CA CYS A 625 -4.52 17.33 -6.09
C CYS A 625 -4.90 17.82 -4.69
N LEU A 626 -5.74 18.86 -4.62
CA LEU A 626 -6.20 19.34 -3.33
C LEU A 626 -7.18 18.34 -2.73
N PRO A 627 -7.10 18.08 -1.40
CA PRO A 627 -8.00 17.13 -0.74
C PRO A 627 -9.47 17.55 -0.80
N ARG A 628 -9.74 18.84 -1.09
CA ARG A 628 -11.07 19.41 -1.32
C ARG A 628 -10.99 20.57 -2.31
N PRO A 629 -12.07 20.81 -3.10
CA PRO A 629 -12.17 22.00 -3.93
C PRO A 629 -12.13 23.27 -3.09
N LEU A 630 -11.55 24.34 -3.63
CA LEU A 630 -11.48 25.64 -2.98
C LEU A 630 -12.78 26.41 -3.20
N VAL A 631 -13.32 27.00 -2.13
CA VAL A 631 -14.44 27.95 -2.24
C VAL A 631 -13.84 29.36 -2.28
N ASN A 632 -13.94 30.02 -3.43
CA ASN A 632 -13.47 31.37 -3.63
C ASN A 632 -14.54 32.38 -3.16
N ASP A 633 -14.25 33.12 -2.07
CA ASP A 633 -15.13 34.18 -1.53
C ASP A 633 -14.83 35.58 -2.11
N GLY A 634 -14.04 35.67 -3.18
CA GLY A 634 -13.93 36.87 -4.00
C GLY A 634 -12.85 37.90 -3.65
N ASP A 635 -12.03 37.70 -2.61
CA ASP A 635 -11.05 38.73 -2.15
C ASP A 635 -9.66 38.22 -1.68
N GLY A 636 -9.24 36.97 -1.97
CA GLY A 636 -7.86 36.54 -1.70
C GLY A 636 -7.59 35.03 -1.71
N THR A 637 -6.31 34.66 -1.52
CA THR A 637 -5.83 33.27 -1.44
C THR A 637 -6.62 32.48 -0.38
N PRO A 638 -7.36 31.42 -0.74
CA PRO A 638 -8.21 30.68 0.19
C PRO A 638 -7.42 29.94 1.28
N CYS A 639 -6.12 29.72 1.06
CA CYS A 639 -5.23 29.04 1.99
C CYS A 639 -3.81 29.62 1.99
N LEU A 640 -3.11 29.55 3.12
CA LEU A 640 -1.68 29.80 3.19
C LEU A 640 -0.92 28.49 2.97
N THR A 641 0.10 28.52 2.10
CA THR A 641 1.01 27.39 1.87
C THR A 641 2.28 27.60 2.69
N LEU A 642 2.62 26.60 3.49
CA LEU A 642 3.72 26.67 4.46
C LEU A 642 4.70 25.52 4.22
N ALA A 643 5.98 25.76 4.49
CA ALA A 643 7.00 24.73 4.52
C ALA A 643 7.64 24.67 5.91
N VAL A 644 7.57 23.50 6.55
CA VAL A 644 8.32 23.20 7.78
C VAL A 644 9.66 22.61 7.38
N LEU A 645 10.74 23.32 7.69
CA LEU A 645 12.09 22.87 7.32
C LEU A 645 12.50 21.62 8.12
N PRO A 646 13.34 20.73 7.54
CA PRO A 646 13.68 19.46 8.17
C PRO A 646 14.65 19.57 9.35
N ASN A 647 15.39 20.67 9.45
CA ASN A 647 16.44 20.86 10.46
C ASN A 647 16.04 21.95 11.46
N GLU A 648 16.41 21.75 12.73
CA GLU A 648 16.22 22.77 13.77
C GLU A 648 16.98 24.06 13.43
N GLY A 649 16.36 25.20 13.70
CA GLY A 649 16.95 26.50 13.40
C GLY A 649 16.03 27.66 13.76
N PRO A 650 16.54 28.90 13.71
CA PRO A 650 15.70 30.08 13.89
C PRO A 650 14.81 30.32 12.66
N ASP A 651 13.63 30.87 12.88
CA ASP A 651 12.67 31.27 11.83
C ASP A 651 13.28 32.22 10.77
N THR A 652 14.35 32.95 11.12
CA THR A 652 15.12 33.79 10.19
C THR A 652 15.77 32.99 9.05
N ASP A 653 15.87 31.67 9.18
CA ASP A 653 16.42 30.79 8.14
C ASP A 653 15.55 30.76 6.89
N CYS A 654 14.25 31.02 7.00
CA CYS A 654 13.37 31.20 5.84
C CYS A 654 13.90 32.31 4.91
N GLN A 655 14.23 33.48 5.48
CA GLN A 655 14.73 34.60 4.70
C GLN A 655 16.20 34.40 4.31
N ARG A 656 17.02 33.91 5.25
CA ARG A 656 18.48 33.81 5.09
C ARG A 656 18.90 32.75 4.07
N LEU A 657 18.20 31.62 4.02
CA LEU A 657 18.56 30.48 3.17
C LEU A 657 17.73 30.42 1.89
N TYR A 658 16.47 30.87 1.94
CA TYR A 658 15.49 30.63 0.88
C TYR A 658 14.77 31.88 0.39
N GLU A 659 15.07 33.06 0.94
CA GLU A 659 14.40 34.33 0.59
C GLU A 659 12.87 34.29 0.82
N LEU A 660 12.43 33.48 1.78
CA LEU A 660 11.03 33.31 2.16
C LEU A 660 10.71 34.07 3.45
N GLY A 661 9.47 34.56 3.54
CA GLY A 661 8.93 35.14 4.77
C GLY A 661 8.49 34.08 5.79
N ASN A 662 8.11 34.54 6.98
CA ASN A 662 7.45 33.72 8.00
C ASN A 662 5.94 33.91 7.95
N PRO A 663 5.14 32.92 8.41
CA PRO A 663 3.70 33.11 8.58
C PRO A 663 3.40 34.16 9.66
N PRO A 664 2.16 34.69 9.72
CA PRO A 664 1.72 35.57 10.80
C PRO A 664 2.02 34.98 12.19
N ALA A 665 2.46 35.82 13.14
CA ALA A 665 2.97 35.37 14.43
C ALA A 665 1.97 34.51 15.23
N ASP A 666 0.67 34.83 15.17
CA ASP A 666 -0.38 34.06 15.83
C ASP A 666 -0.59 32.67 15.21
N LEU A 667 -0.39 32.55 13.89
CA LEU A 667 -0.45 31.28 13.19
C LEU A 667 0.82 30.46 13.48
N LEU A 668 1.99 31.11 13.44
CA LEU A 668 3.28 30.49 13.76
C LEU A 668 3.26 29.86 15.16
N ASP A 669 2.80 30.60 16.17
CA ASP A 669 2.69 30.10 17.54
C ASP A 669 1.72 28.93 17.67
N ARG A 670 0.62 28.93 16.93
CA ARG A 670 -0.35 27.82 16.91
C ARG A 670 0.23 26.58 16.26
N LEU A 671 0.85 26.72 15.10
CA LEU A 671 1.49 25.60 14.39
C LEU A 671 2.60 24.99 15.22
N ARG A 672 3.44 25.83 15.85
CA ARG A 672 4.51 25.37 16.74
C ARG A 672 3.97 24.56 17.92
N LYS A 673 2.89 25.00 18.56
CA LYS A 673 2.23 24.23 19.63
C LYS A 673 1.69 22.88 19.15
N ASN A 674 1.11 22.85 17.95
CA ASN A 674 0.62 21.59 17.37
C ASN A 674 1.77 20.63 17.08
N LEU A 675 2.86 21.12 16.46
CA LEU A 675 4.07 20.32 16.21
C LEU A 675 4.64 19.76 17.52
N VAL A 676 4.74 20.57 18.58
CA VAL A 676 5.22 20.09 19.89
C VAL A 676 4.29 19.03 20.48
N ALA A 677 2.98 19.20 20.35
CA ALA A 677 2.00 18.23 20.87
C ALA A 677 2.06 16.89 20.11
N GLU A 678 2.32 16.91 18.81
CA GLU A 678 2.30 15.72 17.94
C GLU A 678 3.65 15.00 17.82
N GLU A 679 4.75 15.75 17.91
CA GLU A 679 6.10 15.27 17.60
C GLU A 679 7.11 15.51 18.73
N GLY A 680 6.74 16.27 19.77
CA GLY A 680 7.59 16.60 20.90
C GLY A 680 8.35 17.92 20.74
N GLU A 681 9.06 18.31 21.80
CA GLU A 681 9.69 19.63 21.94
C GLU A 681 10.65 20.00 20.79
N ALA A 682 11.37 19.02 20.24
CA ALA A 682 12.30 19.23 19.13
C ALA A 682 11.61 19.82 17.89
N ALA A 683 10.39 19.36 17.58
CA ALA A 683 9.63 19.84 16.42
C ALA A 683 9.21 21.32 16.56
N GLY A 684 9.13 21.83 17.79
CA GLY A 684 8.89 23.25 18.05
C GLY A 684 10.03 24.17 17.60
N ARG A 685 11.22 23.60 17.35
CA ARG A 685 12.42 24.33 16.90
C ARG A 685 12.64 24.28 15.39
N LEU A 686 11.68 23.72 14.64
CA LEU A 686 11.74 23.71 13.18
C LEU A 686 11.25 25.07 12.63
N PRO A 687 12.01 25.71 11.73
CA PRO A 687 11.56 26.91 11.04
C PRO A 687 10.31 26.63 10.19
N ILE A 688 9.35 27.56 10.22
CA ILE A 688 8.15 27.51 9.37
C ILE A 688 8.17 28.71 8.41
N CYS A 689 8.24 28.40 7.12
CA CYS A 689 8.34 29.39 6.04
C CYS A 689 7.00 29.53 5.32
N LEU A 690 6.66 30.76 4.93
CA LEU A 690 5.51 31.08 4.09
C LEU A 690 5.93 31.00 2.62
N ILE A 691 5.29 30.13 1.84
CA ILE A 691 5.50 30.04 0.40
C ILE A 691 4.56 31.04 -0.28
N PRO A 692 5.07 31.99 -1.09
CA PRO A 692 4.22 33.00 -1.73
C PRO A 692 3.44 32.40 -2.90
N GLU A 693 2.21 32.88 -3.09
CA GLU A 693 1.42 32.58 -4.29
C GLU A 693 1.97 33.37 -5.49
N VAL A 694 2.05 32.70 -6.63
CA VAL A 694 2.37 33.25 -7.95
C VAL A 694 1.09 33.17 -8.77
N ILE A 695 0.68 34.28 -9.38
CA ILE A 695 -0.51 34.33 -10.23
C ILE A 695 -0.05 34.15 -11.68
N PRO A 696 -0.23 32.97 -12.30
CA PRO A 696 0.10 32.77 -13.70
C PRO A 696 -0.94 33.44 -14.62
N PRO A 697 -0.61 33.64 -15.91
CA PRO A 697 -1.59 34.01 -16.93
C PRO A 697 -2.75 33.00 -17.02
N GLU A 698 -3.90 33.45 -17.51
CA GLU A 698 -5.08 32.59 -17.69
C GLU A 698 -4.77 31.41 -18.63
N GLY A 699 -5.03 30.18 -18.17
CA GLY A 699 -4.73 28.94 -18.90
C GLY A 699 -3.28 28.47 -18.83
N GLU A 700 -2.44 29.09 -17.98
CA GLU A 700 -1.07 28.66 -17.71
C GLU A 700 -0.91 28.29 -16.23
N THR A 701 0.16 27.56 -15.91
CA THR A 701 0.56 27.29 -14.52
C THR A 701 1.92 27.90 -14.22
N CYS A 702 2.22 28.10 -12.94
CA CYS A 702 3.51 28.56 -12.45
C CYS A 702 4.62 27.48 -12.51
N ARG A 703 4.36 26.30 -13.09
CA ARG A 703 5.33 25.19 -13.18
C ARG A 703 6.62 25.61 -13.86
N ASP A 704 6.54 26.49 -14.87
CA ASP A 704 7.70 26.91 -15.66
C ASP A 704 8.44 28.12 -15.08
N GLU A 705 7.97 28.68 -13.96
CA GLU A 705 8.71 29.71 -13.23
C GLU A 705 10.04 29.12 -12.72
N ALA A 706 11.14 29.63 -13.25
CA ALA A 706 12.48 29.10 -13.05
C ALA A 706 13.29 29.86 -11.99
N THR A 707 12.82 31.03 -11.53
CA THR A 707 13.64 31.94 -10.73
C THR A 707 13.13 32.16 -9.31
N LYS A 708 11.81 32.16 -9.10
CA LYS A 708 11.21 32.44 -7.79
C LYS A 708 10.59 31.19 -7.19
N MET A 709 10.78 31.00 -5.88
CA MET A 709 10.01 30.02 -5.11
C MET A 709 8.59 30.53 -4.93
N GLY A 710 7.62 29.66 -5.17
CA GLY A 710 6.22 29.95 -4.98
C GLY A 710 5.32 28.77 -5.31
N PHE A 711 4.03 29.03 -5.30
CA PHE A 711 2.98 28.09 -5.70
C PHE A 711 1.88 28.81 -6.46
N CYS A 712 1.04 28.07 -7.18
CA CYS A 712 -0.18 28.57 -7.80
C CYS A 712 -1.25 27.50 -7.73
N TYR A 713 -2.51 27.93 -7.82
CA TYR A 713 -3.61 27.02 -8.07
C TYR A 713 -3.73 26.72 -9.54
N SER A 714 -4.08 25.47 -9.84
CA SER A 714 -4.42 25.00 -11.18
C SER A 714 -5.81 24.39 -11.13
N HIS A 715 -6.60 24.61 -12.17
CA HIS A 715 -7.98 24.14 -12.25
C HIS A 715 -8.10 23.04 -13.31
N ASP A 716 -9.22 22.30 -13.29
CA ASP A 716 -9.45 21.08 -14.08
C ASP A 716 -9.09 21.17 -15.59
N GLN A 717 -9.12 22.38 -16.17
CA GLN A 717 -8.76 22.60 -17.59
C GLN A 717 -7.26 22.49 -17.90
N ASP A 718 -6.41 22.44 -16.89
CA ASP A 718 -4.94 22.43 -17.05
C ASP A 718 -4.36 21.01 -17.16
N GLY A 719 -5.21 19.96 -17.20
CA GLY A 719 -4.80 18.59 -17.50
C GLY A 719 -4.21 17.79 -16.33
N PHE A 720 -4.47 18.20 -15.08
CA PHE A 720 -4.02 17.49 -13.87
C PHE A 720 -4.96 16.36 -13.42
N GLY A 721 -6.16 16.24 -14.02
CA GLY A 721 -7.12 15.17 -13.71
C GLY A 721 -7.79 15.30 -12.34
N CYS A 722 -7.82 16.51 -11.78
CA CYS A 722 -8.57 16.85 -10.58
C CYS A 722 -9.04 18.31 -10.62
N ALA A 723 -10.15 18.57 -9.91
CA ALA A 723 -10.86 19.85 -9.98
C ALA A 723 -9.98 21.06 -9.63
N ASP A 724 -9.20 20.93 -8.56
CA ASP A 724 -8.19 21.92 -8.13
C ASP A 724 -6.90 21.20 -7.73
N ALA A 725 -5.76 21.74 -8.15
CA ALA A 725 -4.43 21.24 -7.84
C ALA A 725 -3.51 22.36 -7.31
N LEU A 726 -2.57 21.98 -6.45
CA LEU A 726 -1.49 22.84 -6.00
C LEU A 726 -0.24 22.57 -6.86
N VAL A 727 0.22 23.59 -7.57
CA VAL A 727 1.42 23.50 -8.41
C VAL A 727 2.50 24.37 -7.80
N PHE A 728 3.69 23.82 -7.62
CA PHE A 728 4.84 24.57 -7.12
C PHE A 728 5.79 24.94 -8.26
N THR A 729 6.40 26.12 -8.15
CA THR A 729 7.48 26.56 -9.05
C THR A 729 8.71 25.64 -8.93
N LYS A 730 9.53 25.51 -9.97
CA LYS A 730 10.74 24.66 -9.94
C LYS A 730 11.70 24.99 -8.78
N PRO A 731 12.00 26.26 -8.44
CA PRO A 731 12.90 26.59 -7.35
C PRO A 731 12.46 26.07 -5.98
N THR A 732 11.16 25.80 -5.78
CA THR A 732 10.63 25.28 -4.50
C THR A 732 11.24 23.91 -4.16
N ARG A 733 11.76 23.15 -5.14
CA ARG A 733 12.51 21.90 -4.91
C ARG A 733 13.77 22.07 -4.06
N ARG A 734 14.30 23.29 -3.95
CA ARG A 734 15.43 23.60 -3.04
C ARG A 734 15.06 23.42 -1.56
N LEU A 735 13.78 23.37 -1.22
CA LEU A 735 13.28 23.03 0.12
C LEU A 735 13.25 21.50 0.32
N GLY A 736 14.32 20.81 -0.09
CA GLY A 736 14.43 19.36 0.03
C GLY A 736 14.24 18.90 1.48
N GLY A 737 13.46 17.84 1.67
CA GLY A 737 13.14 17.31 3.00
C GLY A 737 12.08 18.10 3.79
N ALA A 738 11.63 19.27 3.32
CA ALA A 738 10.63 20.06 4.02
C ALA A 738 9.22 19.44 3.92
N ARG A 739 8.44 19.58 5.00
CA ARG A 739 7.01 19.20 5.01
C ARG A 739 6.15 20.37 4.58
N PHE A 740 5.27 20.14 3.60
CA PHE A 740 4.39 21.19 3.09
C PHE A 740 3.02 21.09 3.74
N LEU A 741 2.54 22.21 4.28
CA LEU A 741 1.25 22.33 4.94
C LEU A 741 0.38 23.37 4.23
N LEU A 742 -0.91 23.09 4.16
CA LEU A 742 -1.92 24.01 3.67
C LEU A 742 -2.82 24.43 4.83
N GLN A 743 -2.81 25.72 5.16
CA GLN A 743 -3.64 26.32 6.21
C GLN A 743 -4.78 27.12 5.57
N CYS A 744 -5.99 26.57 5.60
CA CYS A 744 -7.16 27.20 4.99
C CYS A 744 -8.10 27.83 6.03
N ILE A 745 -8.88 28.82 5.61
CA ILE A 745 -9.98 29.39 6.40
C ILE A 745 -11.28 29.13 5.65
N GLN A 746 -12.16 28.30 6.20
CA GLN A 746 -13.48 28.05 5.62
C GLN A 746 -14.51 28.99 6.23
N VAL A 747 -15.42 29.54 5.43
CA VAL A 747 -16.66 30.16 5.94
C VAL A 747 -17.67 29.03 6.18
N GLY A 748 -18.09 28.83 7.43
CA GLY A 748 -19.01 27.76 7.77
C GLY A 748 -20.36 27.93 7.06
N ASP A 749 -20.80 26.88 6.39
CA ASP A 749 -22.18 26.76 5.90
C ASP A 749 -23.11 26.77 7.12
N SER A 750 -23.88 27.85 7.27
CA SER A 750 -25.01 27.89 8.18
C SER A 750 -26.07 26.89 7.68
N ARG A 751 -26.10 25.69 8.26
CA ARG A 751 -27.26 24.78 8.19
C ARG A 751 -28.08 24.85 9.46
#